data_AF-A0A7S2HE30-F1
#
_entry.id   AF-A0A7S2HE30-F1
#
_cell.length_a   1.000
_cell.length_b   1.000
_cell.length_c   1.000
_cell.angle_alpha   90.00
_cell.angle_beta   90.00
_cell.angle_gamma   90.00
#
_symmetry.space_group_name_H-M   'P 1'
#
loop_
_entity.id
_entity.type
_entity.pdbx_description
1 polymer ?
#
loop_
_entity_poly.entity_id
_entity_poly.type
_entity_poly.pdbx_seq_one_letter_code
_entity_poly.pdbx_strand_id
1 'polypeptide(L)'
;DAAAVDPLSLLADEPLSKKEQMALEKKAKKEAKKAEKAAAAAAAQDTGAPNMDSKKAKALKALEEMERMEAEQAAAAAATMGDDLGGGKPMSKKEAKLAARAAAKKEEKLAAKMAKKAAKKAAAEGGGEEGVNGDAAAMPSEEINGAPPAIFAEEQVNGEAPINGDATAQTEAAAPQPQKKVKLTLEERIRKERPPPRVRVMESAQPNFSSLRLENVGITFRDQQVLKDVTWGVQTGDRIGLVGANGAGKTTQLRIMANEMEPTTGDVVKSSKDLRVAVLRQEFVEELVPERTLKEEFMSVFGEENEILMQLRDSERKLESMDGTDADAMQEVLDEMQELQAKADAKDVYALSSRCDKIMDLMGFTPEEGDDLVASFSGGWKMRIGLGKVLLKEPNILLLDEPTNHLDLESVEWLEDFLRNQNIPMVIVSHDREFLDQVCTKIVDAEGGICNEYDGNYSKFLELKKARMDSWNAAYKAQEKKIKEERKWINKFRLKQPQAVKQREAKLEKLMKSEDYVQKPPFVGKPFRFRFPDAPRLSPEVAEVKELSHAYGDGANKLFDNCELFIEKNDRIAVLGPNGSGKSTLLRILMGREEPDEGSAKIVGQNVIANYFEQNQADALDLSATVVETVQGASNGQSYNELRALLGQFLFKGDSVEKKVENLSGGEKARLSLCCMMLRPANLLILDEPTNHLDIPAKEMLEEALQHFQGSVVVISHDRYFISKVATTIVAIEDKKLEKYTGDYKFYMDRSKKVKEKIEARY
;
A
#
# COMPACT_ATOMS: atom_id res chain seq x y z
N ASP A 1 75.58 -4.14 -4.74
CA ASP A 1 76.51 -3.04 -4.43
C ASP A 1 76.20 -1.87 -5.35
N ALA A 2 76.03 -0.62 -4.89
CA ALA A 2 76.09 -0.11 -3.51
C ALA A 2 75.16 1.11 -3.29
N ALA A 3 74.85 1.37 -2.02
CA ALA A 3 74.48 2.64 -1.35
C ALA A 3 74.20 3.90 -2.21
N ALA A 4 73.02 4.52 -2.16
CA ALA A 4 72.46 5.35 -1.07
C ALA A 4 73.02 6.79 -0.98
N VAL A 5 72.15 7.79 -1.21
CA VAL A 5 72.33 9.22 -0.88
C VAL A 5 70.97 9.81 -0.42
N ASP A 6 71.04 10.78 0.49
CA ASP A 6 69.98 11.38 1.31
C ASP A 6 68.81 12.09 0.56
N PRO A 7 67.60 12.20 1.18
CA PRO A 7 66.44 12.87 0.61
C PRO A 7 66.16 14.25 1.25
N LEU A 8 67.07 15.23 1.13
CA LEU A 8 66.82 16.59 1.64
C LEU A 8 67.72 17.69 1.05
N SER A 9 67.55 18.04 -0.24
CA SER A 9 67.85 19.39 -0.77
C SER A 9 67.39 19.57 -2.23
N LEU A 10 66.22 20.17 -2.41
CA LEU A 10 65.83 21.04 -3.54
C LEU A 10 64.36 21.46 -3.36
N LEU A 11 64.11 22.26 -2.31
CA LEU A 11 62.89 23.06 -2.23
C LEU A 11 63.10 24.29 -3.11
N ALA A 12 62.50 24.26 -4.30
CA ALA A 12 62.27 25.43 -5.14
C ALA A 12 60.77 25.47 -5.45
N ASP A 13 60.16 26.66 -5.29
CA ASP A 13 58.70 26.81 -5.24
C ASP A 13 57.99 26.39 -6.54
N GLU A 14 57.29 25.26 -6.52
CA GLU A 14 56.18 25.01 -7.44
C GLU A 14 54.89 25.60 -6.84
N PRO A 15 54.14 26.45 -7.56
CA PRO A 15 52.86 26.96 -7.08
C PRO A 15 51.85 25.81 -6.99
N LEU A 16 51.42 25.50 -5.76
CA LEU A 16 50.41 24.49 -5.43
C LEU A 16 49.29 24.44 -6.46
N SER A 17 48.97 23.24 -6.98
CA SER A 17 47.94 23.11 -8.00
C SER A 17 46.58 23.60 -7.48
N LYS A 18 45.69 24.07 -8.37
CA LYS A 18 44.32 24.48 -8.00
C LYS A 18 43.56 23.42 -7.19
N LYS A 19 43.91 22.15 -7.35
CA LYS A 19 43.31 21.02 -6.63
C LYS A 19 43.81 20.92 -5.18
N GLU A 20 45.10 21.20 -4.95
CA GLU A 20 45.72 21.24 -3.63
C GLU A 20 45.36 22.52 -2.87
N GLN A 21 45.30 23.67 -3.56
CA GLN A 21 44.75 24.90 -3.00
C GLN A 21 43.30 24.70 -2.52
N MET A 22 42.43 24.07 -3.34
CA MET A 22 41.07 23.70 -2.90
C MET A 22 41.06 22.68 -1.74
N ALA A 23 42.05 21.79 -1.66
CA ALA A 23 42.14 20.82 -0.57
C ALA A 23 42.55 21.50 0.75
N LEU A 24 43.52 22.41 0.70
CA LEU A 24 43.92 23.27 1.82
C LEU A 24 42.77 24.19 2.26
N GLU A 25 42.08 24.85 1.34
CA GLU A 25 40.93 25.70 1.65
C GLU A 25 39.77 24.91 2.28
N LYS A 26 39.49 23.69 1.79
CA LYS A 26 38.51 22.78 2.41
C LYS A 26 38.96 22.28 3.77
N LYS A 27 40.26 22.02 3.97
CA LYS A 27 40.82 21.61 5.27
C LYS A 27 40.72 22.75 6.28
N ALA A 28 41.13 23.96 5.90
CA ALA A 28 40.99 25.17 6.71
C ALA A 28 39.51 25.44 7.07
N LYS A 29 38.58 25.37 6.11
CA LYS A 29 37.13 25.50 6.39
C LYS A 29 36.59 24.40 7.30
N LYS A 30 37.13 23.17 7.23
CA LYS A 30 36.75 22.06 8.11
C LYS A 30 37.32 22.22 9.53
N GLU A 31 38.53 22.74 9.67
CA GLU A 31 39.17 23.03 10.95
C GLU A 31 38.55 24.26 11.63
N ALA A 32 38.27 25.34 10.89
CA ALA A 32 37.52 26.50 11.38
C ALA A 32 36.13 26.10 11.88
N LYS A 33 35.39 25.27 11.13
CA LYS A 33 34.07 24.76 11.56
C LYS A 33 34.15 23.78 12.74
N LYS A 34 35.30 23.13 12.96
CA LYS A 34 35.56 22.31 14.16
C LYS A 34 35.87 23.18 15.37
N ALA A 35 36.62 24.28 15.19
CA ALA A 35 36.90 25.27 16.22
C ALA A 35 35.63 26.05 16.63
N GLU A 36 34.80 26.46 15.67
CA GLU A 36 33.47 27.05 15.90
C GLU A 36 32.59 26.13 16.74
N LYS A 37 32.53 24.83 16.40
CA LYS A 37 31.74 23.84 17.15
C LYS A 37 32.31 23.55 18.54
N ALA A 38 33.64 23.63 18.72
CA ALA A 38 34.29 23.52 20.03
C ALA A 38 34.03 24.76 20.91
N ALA A 39 34.08 25.97 20.34
CA ALA A 39 33.74 27.21 21.04
C ALA A 39 32.25 27.24 21.45
N ALA A 40 31.35 26.78 20.57
CA ALA A 40 29.93 26.63 20.89
C ALA A 40 29.68 25.59 22.00
N ALA A 41 30.46 24.50 22.04
CA ALA A 41 30.37 23.51 23.12
C ALA A 41 30.90 24.06 24.46
N ALA A 42 32.02 24.80 24.43
CA ALA A 42 32.56 25.47 25.62
C ALA A 42 31.61 26.55 26.17
N ALA A 43 30.88 27.25 25.31
CA ALA A 43 29.86 28.22 25.72
C ALA A 43 28.60 27.59 26.35
N ALA A 44 28.42 26.27 26.23
CA ALA A 44 27.25 25.54 26.73
C ALA A 44 27.46 24.86 28.10
N GLN A 45 28.67 24.89 28.68
CA GLN A 45 29.00 24.19 29.93
C GLN A 45 29.22 25.10 31.16
N ASP A 46 28.96 26.40 31.07
CA ASP A 46 29.14 27.35 32.18
C ASP A 46 27.79 27.84 32.75
N THR A 47 27.24 27.09 33.70
CA THR A 47 26.00 27.42 34.41
C THR A 47 26.26 28.35 35.60
N GLY A 48 26.32 29.65 35.35
CA GLY A 48 26.43 30.69 36.38
C GLY A 48 25.99 32.07 35.89
N ALA A 49 24.91 32.60 36.45
CA ALA A 49 24.39 33.94 36.20
C ALA A 49 25.07 34.99 37.13
N PRO A 50 24.88 36.33 36.96
CA PRO A 50 24.16 37.06 35.90
C PRO A 50 24.96 38.24 35.29
N ASN A 51 25.11 38.30 33.96
CA ASN A 51 25.18 39.58 33.22
C ASN A 51 25.09 39.36 31.70
N MET A 52 23.88 39.50 31.13
CA MET A 52 23.64 39.24 29.71
C MET A 52 24.20 40.35 28.80
N ASP A 53 24.08 41.62 29.21
CA ASP A 53 24.36 42.75 28.31
C ASP A 53 25.85 42.98 28.06
N SER A 54 26.72 42.73 29.05
CA SER A 54 28.17 42.85 28.87
C SER A 54 28.77 41.72 28.01
N LYS A 55 28.24 40.49 28.13
CA LYS A 55 28.61 39.37 27.24
C LYS A 55 28.14 39.62 25.81
N LYS A 56 26.91 40.14 25.63
CA LYS A 56 26.36 40.48 24.29
C LYS A 56 27.15 41.60 23.60
N ALA A 57 27.54 42.64 24.35
CA ALA A 57 28.39 43.72 23.83
C ALA A 57 29.80 43.27 23.45
N LYS A 58 30.43 42.36 24.21
CA LYS A 58 31.72 41.74 23.85
C LYS A 58 31.61 40.84 22.62
N ALA A 59 30.54 40.04 22.52
CA ALA A 59 30.30 39.19 21.36
C ALA A 59 30.08 40.01 20.08
N LEU A 60 29.34 41.12 20.16
CA LEU A 60 29.10 42.01 19.02
C LEU A 60 30.42 42.66 18.53
N LYS A 61 31.25 43.17 19.46
CA LYS A 61 32.56 43.74 19.12
C LYS A 61 33.50 42.72 18.49
N ALA A 62 33.54 41.49 19.00
CA ALA A 62 34.36 40.42 18.40
C ALA A 62 33.89 40.04 16.98
N LEU A 63 32.59 40.17 16.71
CA LEU A 63 32.01 39.96 15.38
C LEU A 63 32.38 41.11 14.42
N GLU A 64 32.27 42.36 14.86
CA GLU A 64 32.73 43.54 14.10
C GLU A 64 34.24 43.49 13.80
N GLU A 65 35.05 42.98 14.74
CA GLU A 65 36.51 42.84 14.57
C GLU A 65 36.86 41.70 13.59
N MET A 66 36.09 40.60 13.59
CA MET A 66 36.24 39.52 12.60
C MET A 66 35.76 39.94 11.20
N GLU A 67 34.62 40.63 11.06
CA GLU A 67 34.17 41.19 9.77
C GLU A 67 35.20 42.18 9.21
N ARG A 68 35.85 42.96 10.08
CA ARG A 68 36.92 43.88 9.68
C ARG A 68 38.16 43.15 9.21
N MET A 69 38.57 42.06 9.86
CA MET A 69 39.68 41.22 9.39
C MET A 69 39.35 40.45 8.10
N GLU A 70 38.12 39.96 7.91
CA GLU A 70 37.70 39.38 6.62
C GLU A 70 37.72 40.43 5.50
N ALA A 71 37.28 41.66 5.76
CA ALA A 71 37.34 42.75 4.79
C ALA A 71 38.78 43.14 4.45
N GLU A 72 39.69 43.14 5.42
CA GLU A 72 41.12 43.45 5.23
C GLU A 72 41.85 42.32 4.50
N GLN A 73 41.54 41.05 4.79
CA GLN A 73 42.03 39.89 4.03
C GLN A 73 41.47 39.86 2.61
N ALA A 74 40.20 40.21 2.39
CA ALA A 74 39.60 40.33 1.06
C ALA A 74 40.23 41.48 0.25
N ALA A 75 40.59 42.59 0.91
CA ALA A 75 41.34 43.68 0.28
C ALA A 75 42.78 43.27 -0.07
N ALA A 76 43.47 42.53 0.81
CA ALA A 76 44.79 41.97 0.54
C ALA A 76 44.78 40.95 -0.62
N ALA A 77 43.76 40.08 -0.67
CA ALA A 77 43.55 39.14 -1.77
C ALA A 77 43.23 39.84 -3.11
N ALA A 78 42.51 40.97 -3.06
CA ALA A 78 42.25 41.80 -4.23
C ALA A 78 43.51 42.56 -4.71
N ALA A 79 44.43 42.89 -3.81
CA ALA A 79 45.71 43.52 -4.14
C ALA A 79 46.71 42.52 -4.75
N THR A 80 46.78 41.29 -4.25
CA THR A 80 47.68 40.25 -4.79
C THR A 80 47.24 39.68 -6.14
N MET A 81 45.97 39.81 -6.53
CA MET A 81 45.50 39.51 -7.89
C MET A 81 45.80 40.62 -8.93
N GLY A 82 46.55 41.67 -8.55
CA GLY A 82 46.86 42.80 -9.42
C GLY A 82 48.08 42.64 -10.33
N ASP A 83 49.01 41.72 -10.03
CA ASP A 83 50.38 41.75 -10.55
C ASP A 83 50.86 40.47 -11.26
N ASP A 84 49.97 39.52 -11.58
CA ASP A 84 50.35 38.33 -12.33
C ASP A 84 49.43 38.00 -13.53
N LEU A 85 50.09 37.69 -14.66
CA LEU A 85 49.56 37.32 -15.98
C LEU A 85 48.69 38.36 -16.72
N GLY A 86 49.29 38.98 -17.74
CA GLY A 86 48.60 39.89 -18.66
C GLY A 86 47.65 39.21 -19.66
N GLY A 87 46.88 40.02 -20.40
CA GLY A 87 46.09 39.56 -21.55
C GLY A 87 44.57 39.58 -21.41
N GLY A 88 43.99 40.45 -20.58
CA GLY A 88 42.53 40.68 -20.54
C GLY A 88 42.17 42.12 -20.18
N LYS A 89 41.23 42.75 -20.90
CA LYS A 89 40.73 44.08 -20.53
C LYS A 89 40.08 44.03 -19.14
N PRO A 90 40.50 44.87 -18.17
CA PRO A 90 39.87 44.88 -16.86
C PRO A 90 38.41 45.32 -16.96
N MET A 91 37.51 44.69 -16.18
CA MET A 91 36.14 45.17 -16.01
C MET A 91 36.15 46.64 -15.59
N SER A 92 35.27 47.44 -16.18
CA SER A 92 35.21 48.86 -15.83
C SER A 92 34.78 49.03 -14.37
N LYS A 93 35.32 50.06 -13.69
CA LYS A 93 34.88 50.43 -12.32
C LYS A 93 33.36 50.66 -12.21
N LYS A 94 32.67 50.87 -13.33
CA LYS A 94 31.21 51.02 -13.43
C LYS A 94 30.46 49.68 -13.36
N GLU A 95 31.01 48.61 -13.94
CA GLU A 95 30.43 47.26 -13.94
C GLU A 95 30.61 46.59 -12.57
N ALA A 96 31.81 46.68 -11.97
CA ALA A 96 32.06 46.20 -10.61
C ALA A 96 31.12 46.87 -9.59
N LYS A 97 30.92 48.20 -9.71
CA LYS A 97 29.99 48.96 -8.86
C LYS A 97 28.52 48.60 -9.10
N LEU A 98 28.16 48.16 -10.31
CA LEU A 98 26.81 47.67 -10.62
C LEU A 98 26.58 46.27 -10.01
N ALA A 99 27.56 45.38 -10.11
CA ALA A 99 27.52 44.04 -9.52
C ALA A 99 27.41 44.09 -7.99
N ALA A 100 28.25 44.89 -7.32
CA ALA A 100 28.18 45.10 -5.88
C ALA A 100 26.80 45.65 -5.43
N ARG A 101 26.26 46.63 -6.16
CA ARG A 101 24.93 47.21 -5.86
C ARG A 101 23.78 46.22 -6.13
N ALA A 102 23.96 45.27 -7.04
CA ALA A 102 23.01 44.18 -7.28
C ALA A 102 23.06 43.09 -6.19
N ALA A 103 24.25 42.78 -5.66
CA ALA A 103 24.43 41.88 -4.52
C ALA A 103 23.77 42.44 -3.25
N ALA A 104 24.10 43.68 -2.87
CA ALA A 104 23.52 44.34 -1.69
C ALA A 104 21.98 44.39 -1.72
N LYS A 105 21.37 44.72 -2.87
CA LYS A 105 19.90 44.68 -3.04
C LYS A 105 19.28 43.28 -2.97
N LYS A 106 20.07 42.22 -3.16
CA LYS A 106 19.63 40.83 -3.07
C LYS A 106 19.63 40.37 -1.61
N GLU A 107 20.64 40.79 -0.83
CA GLU A 107 20.74 40.56 0.61
C GLU A 107 19.72 41.37 1.40
N GLU A 108 19.53 42.66 1.09
CA GLU A 108 18.48 43.51 1.66
C GLU A 108 17.08 42.86 1.51
N LYS A 109 16.78 42.33 0.33
CA LYS A 109 15.54 41.57 0.07
C LYS A 109 15.47 40.24 0.84
N LEU A 110 16.60 39.59 1.10
CA LEU A 110 16.64 38.34 1.84
C LEU A 110 16.42 38.60 3.34
N ALA A 111 17.08 39.61 3.90
CA ALA A 111 16.90 40.09 5.27
C ALA A 111 15.44 40.54 5.52
N ALA A 112 14.86 41.34 4.63
CA ALA A 112 13.45 41.73 4.72
C ALA A 112 12.49 40.52 4.70
N LYS A 113 12.83 39.46 3.93
CA LYS A 113 12.03 38.23 3.86
C LYS A 113 12.19 37.35 5.12
N MET A 114 13.38 37.32 5.72
CA MET A 114 13.64 36.69 7.02
C MET A 114 12.87 37.41 8.13
N ALA A 115 12.98 38.73 8.23
CA ALA A 115 12.27 39.55 9.23
C ALA A 115 10.75 39.37 9.14
N LYS A 116 10.18 39.36 7.93
CA LYS A 116 8.74 39.12 7.72
C LYS A 116 8.31 37.69 8.09
N LYS A 117 9.21 36.70 8.03
CA LYS A 117 8.96 35.33 8.49
C LYS A 117 9.06 35.22 10.02
N ALA A 118 9.99 35.93 10.65
CA ALA A 118 10.12 36.01 12.11
C ALA A 118 8.91 36.71 12.74
N ALA A 119 8.49 37.86 12.22
CA ALA A 119 7.30 38.57 12.70
C ALA A 119 6.01 37.73 12.56
N LYS A 120 5.89 36.95 11.48
CA LYS A 120 4.75 36.02 11.30
C LYS A 120 4.80 34.83 12.27
N LYS A 121 5.98 34.45 12.78
CA LYS A 121 6.11 33.40 13.81
C LYS A 121 5.75 33.95 15.20
N ALA A 122 6.28 35.11 15.56
CA ALA A 122 5.96 35.77 16.83
C ALA A 122 4.45 36.06 16.99
N ALA A 123 3.77 36.47 15.91
CA ALA A 123 2.32 36.68 15.90
C ALA A 123 1.47 35.40 15.96
N ALA A 124 2.08 34.21 15.92
CA ALA A 124 1.40 32.92 16.05
C ALA A 124 1.64 32.25 17.42
N GLU A 125 2.61 32.74 18.19
CA GLU A 125 3.00 32.20 19.51
C GLU A 125 2.52 33.09 20.67
N GLY A 126 1.95 34.27 20.41
CA GLY A 126 1.36 35.18 21.40
C GLY A 126 -0.17 35.20 21.38
N GLY A 127 -0.81 34.31 22.15
CA GLY A 127 -2.27 34.17 22.17
C GLY A 127 -2.78 33.21 23.24
N GLY A 128 -2.49 33.50 24.51
CA GLY A 128 -3.05 32.80 25.68
C GLY A 128 -2.90 33.67 26.92
N GLU A 129 -4.02 33.99 27.58
CA GLU A 129 -4.06 34.72 28.86
C GLU A 129 -4.01 33.74 30.04
N GLU A 130 -3.41 34.19 31.15
CA GLU A 130 -3.30 33.45 32.42
C GLU A 130 -4.52 33.67 33.34
N GLY A 131 -4.78 32.72 34.25
CA GLY A 131 -5.89 32.79 35.22
C GLY A 131 -5.73 31.88 36.45
N VAL A 132 -4.89 32.29 37.40
CA VAL A 132 -4.57 31.68 38.72
C VAL A 132 -5.62 32.11 39.78
N ASN A 133 -6.12 31.34 40.77
CA ASN A 133 -5.89 29.99 41.37
C ASN A 133 -7.26 29.42 41.87
N GLY A 134 -7.43 28.33 42.66
CA GLY A 134 -6.55 27.35 43.33
C GLY A 134 -7.27 26.58 44.47
N ASP A 135 -6.54 25.74 45.21
CA ASP A 135 -6.87 25.01 46.47
C ASP A 135 -7.94 23.89 46.52
N ALA A 136 -7.78 23.01 47.53
CA ALA A 136 -8.25 21.62 47.56
C ALA A 136 -9.28 21.31 48.68
N ALA A 137 -10.06 20.22 48.51
CA ALA A 137 -10.59 19.39 49.60
C ALA A 137 -11.09 18.01 49.10
N ALA A 138 -11.35 17.08 50.03
CA ALA A 138 -11.63 15.67 49.76
C ALA A 138 -13.13 15.31 49.58
N MET A 139 -13.36 14.05 49.18
CA MET A 139 -14.64 13.29 49.16
C MET A 139 -15.33 13.21 50.56
N PRO A 140 -16.59 12.72 50.73
CA PRO A 140 -17.37 11.79 49.86
C PRO A 140 -18.92 12.00 49.77
N SER A 141 -19.60 10.93 49.31
CA SER A 141 -21.01 10.49 49.58
C SER A 141 -22.19 10.80 48.62
N GLU A 142 -22.81 9.69 48.18
CA GLU A 142 -24.25 9.37 48.05
C GLU A 142 -25.18 10.00 46.97
N GLU A 143 -25.34 9.24 45.87
CA GLU A 143 -26.54 8.44 45.49
C GLU A 143 -27.95 9.04 45.18
N ILE A 144 -28.66 8.28 44.32
CA ILE A 144 -30.11 8.17 44.01
C ILE A 144 -30.82 9.15 43.02
N ASN A 145 -31.50 8.51 42.04
CA ASN A 145 -32.59 8.97 41.13
C ASN A 145 -32.24 9.89 39.93
N GLY A 146 -32.83 9.72 38.73
CA GLY A 146 -33.71 8.63 38.27
C GLY A 146 -34.64 9.02 37.10
N ALA A 147 -34.38 8.44 35.91
CA ALA A 147 -35.28 8.32 34.75
C ALA A 147 -35.77 9.61 34.01
N PRO A 148 -36.27 9.48 32.75
CA PRO A 148 -36.36 10.58 31.77
C PRO A 148 -37.81 11.03 31.45
N PRO A 149 -37.99 11.90 30.44
CA PRO A 149 -39.12 11.73 29.53
C PRO A 149 -38.75 11.78 28.04
N ALA A 150 -39.65 11.24 27.22
CA ALA A 150 -39.54 11.11 25.78
C ALA A 150 -40.47 12.09 25.02
N ILE A 151 -40.10 12.34 23.76
CA ILE A 151 -40.95 12.45 22.54
C ILE A 151 -42.44 12.82 22.75
N PHE A 152 -42.88 13.97 22.21
CA PHE A 152 -43.89 14.09 21.12
C PHE A 152 -44.34 15.55 20.92
N ALA A 153 -44.41 16.00 19.65
CA ALA A 153 -45.50 16.81 19.07
C ALA A 153 -45.07 17.37 17.69
N GLU A 154 -45.79 16.97 16.64
CA GLU A 154 -45.82 17.67 15.35
C GLU A 154 -46.89 18.77 15.42
N GLU A 155 -46.74 19.89 14.69
CA GLU A 155 -47.92 20.65 14.25
C GLU A 155 -47.68 21.43 12.95
N GLN A 156 -48.77 21.78 12.27
CA GLN A 156 -48.82 22.10 10.84
C GLN A 156 -48.86 23.60 10.49
N VAL A 157 -48.10 23.95 9.45
CA VAL A 157 -48.50 24.68 8.23
C VAL A 157 -49.72 25.65 8.25
N ASN A 158 -49.47 26.87 7.72
CA ASN A 158 -50.41 27.94 7.28
C ASN A 158 -51.18 28.73 8.37
N GLY A 159 -51.39 30.04 8.22
CA GLY A 159 -50.92 30.98 7.19
C GLY A 159 -51.50 32.40 7.32
N GLU A 160 -51.00 33.30 6.46
CA GLU A 160 -51.52 34.64 6.11
C GLU A 160 -51.52 35.77 7.19
N ALA A 161 -51.60 37.01 6.68
CA ALA A 161 -51.31 38.30 7.35
C ALA A 161 -52.58 39.21 7.23
N PRO A 162 -52.57 40.57 7.31
CA PRO A 162 -51.50 41.55 7.57
C PRO A 162 -51.92 42.80 8.44
N ILE A 163 -51.11 43.87 8.36
CA ILE A 163 -51.39 45.32 8.61
C ILE A 163 -51.69 45.80 10.06
N ASN A 164 -50.71 46.44 10.69
CA ASN A 164 -50.65 47.91 10.78
C ASN A 164 -49.36 48.36 11.48
N GLY A 165 -48.74 49.42 10.96
CA GLY A 165 -47.61 50.08 11.60
C GLY A 165 -47.96 51.53 11.92
N ASP A 166 -47.29 52.09 12.92
CA ASP A 166 -47.17 53.55 13.04
C ASP A 166 -45.77 53.91 13.56
N ALA A 167 -45.36 55.16 13.33
CA ALA A 167 -43.98 55.64 13.50
C ALA A 167 -43.54 55.74 15.00
N THR A 168 -42.27 55.88 15.41
CA THR A 168 -41.27 56.86 14.93
C THR A 168 -39.80 56.56 15.31
N ALA A 169 -38.89 56.91 14.38
CA ALA A 169 -37.59 57.58 14.56
C ALA A 169 -36.39 56.91 15.32
N GLN A 170 -35.31 56.67 14.53
CA GLN A 170 -33.88 56.93 14.81
C GLN A 170 -33.22 56.20 16.00
N THR A 171 -32.20 55.35 15.82
CA THR A 171 -30.83 55.75 15.42
C THR A 171 -29.96 54.60 14.85
N GLU A 172 -28.92 55.02 14.10
CA GLU A 172 -27.63 54.34 13.78
C GLU A 172 -27.60 52.92 13.16
N ALA A 173 -27.12 52.86 11.92
CA ALA A 173 -26.88 51.63 11.17
C ALA A 173 -25.53 50.99 11.54
N ALA A 174 -25.56 49.83 12.21
CA ALA A 174 -24.40 48.95 12.31
C ALA A 174 -24.18 48.17 11.00
N ALA A 175 -22.92 48.02 10.59
CA ALA A 175 -22.56 47.33 9.35
C ALA A 175 -22.90 45.83 9.40
N PRO A 176 -23.31 45.19 8.29
CA PRO A 176 -23.63 43.77 8.26
C PRO A 176 -22.37 42.93 8.52
N GLN A 177 -22.39 42.12 9.57
CA GLN A 177 -21.32 41.15 9.82
C GLN A 177 -21.26 40.11 8.68
N PRO A 178 -20.06 39.71 8.23
CA PRO A 178 -19.94 38.75 7.13
C PRO A 178 -20.45 37.37 7.57
N GLN A 179 -21.55 36.92 6.96
CA GLN A 179 -22.04 35.56 7.12
C GLN A 179 -20.90 34.56 6.87
N LYS A 180 -20.61 33.71 7.87
CA LYS A 180 -19.67 32.59 7.70
C LYS A 180 -20.21 31.71 6.57
N LYS A 181 -19.57 31.77 5.40
CA LYS A 181 -19.82 30.79 4.32
C LYS A 181 -19.52 29.41 4.88
N VAL A 182 -20.56 28.62 5.13
CA VAL A 182 -20.43 27.19 5.37
C VAL A 182 -19.67 26.62 4.19
N LYS A 183 -18.52 26.00 4.46
CA LYS A 183 -17.77 25.30 3.42
C LYS A 183 -18.56 24.04 3.06
N LEU A 184 -19.40 24.14 2.04
CA LEU A 184 -19.99 22.97 1.37
C LEU A 184 -18.87 21.97 1.10
N THR A 185 -19.05 20.72 1.55
CA THR A 185 -18.09 19.63 1.34
C THR A 185 -17.92 19.35 -0.15
N LEU A 186 -16.87 18.62 -0.54
CA LEU A 186 -16.68 18.25 -1.93
C LEU A 186 -17.88 17.43 -2.45
N GLU A 187 -18.42 16.55 -1.60
CA GLU A 187 -19.61 15.74 -1.86
C GLU A 187 -20.85 16.58 -2.12
N GLU A 188 -21.15 17.59 -1.30
CA GLU A 188 -22.31 18.47 -1.48
C GLU A 188 -22.23 19.34 -2.74
N ARG A 189 -21.01 19.66 -3.21
CA ARG A 189 -20.81 20.37 -4.48
C ARG A 189 -21.02 19.44 -5.66
N ILE A 190 -20.42 18.25 -5.62
CA ILE A 190 -20.56 17.23 -6.67
C ILE A 190 -22.04 16.81 -6.81
N ARG A 191 -22.76 16.61 -5.69
CA ARG A 191 -24.22 16.33 -5.66
C ARG A 191 -25.10 17.48 -6.15
N LYS A 192 -24.60 18.71 -6.23
CA LYS A 192 -25.30 19.86 -6.83
C LYS A 192 -25.08 20.01 -8.34
N GLU A 193 -23.96 19.51 -8.86
CA GLU A 193 -23.61 19.62 -10.28
C GLU A 193 -24.03 18.39 -11.11
N ARG A 194 -24.33 17.25 -10.46
CA ARG A 194 -24.66 15.98 -11.12
C ARG A 194 -25.93 15.34 -10.54
N PRO A 195 -26.71 14.58 -11.34
CA PRO A 195 -27.89 13.89 -10.85
C PRO A 195 -27.54 12.89 -9.74
N PRO A 196 -28.47 12.63 -8.80
CA PRO A 196 -28.26 11.65 -7.75
C PRO A 196 -28.10 10.23 -8.33
N PRO A 197 -27.34 9.36 -7.66
CA PRO A 197 -27.10 7.99 -8.12
C PRO A 197 -28.41 7.20 -8.21
N ARG A 198 -28.52 6.32 -9.20
CA ARG A 198 -29.68 5.43 -9.39
C ARG A 198 -29.22 4.03 -9.77
N VAL A 199 -29.81 3.03 -9.15
CA VAL A 199 -29.76 1.66 -9.69
C VAL A 199 -30.78 1.59 -10.83
N ARG A 200 -30.31 1.36 -12.06
CA ARG A 200 -31.19 1.15 -13.23
C ARG A 200 -31.24 -0.33 -13.56
N VAL A 201 -32.41 -0.81 -13.97
CA VAL A 201 -32.55 -2.15 -14.54
C VAL A 201 -32.88 -2.01 -16.02
N MET A 202 -32.11 -2.70 -16.87
CA MET A 202 -32.37 -2.81 -18.30
C MET A 202 -32.74 -4.26 -18.61
N GLU A 203 -34.02 -4.52 -18.90
CA GLU A 203 -34.47 -5.86 -19.30
C GLU A 203 -33.80 -6.29 -20.61
N SER A 204 -32.84 -7.21 -20.51
CA SER A 204 -32.22 -7.84 -21.67
C SER A 204 -33.12 -8.93 -22.22
N ALA A 205 -33.51 -8.82 -23.49
CA ALA A 205 -34.47 -9.73 -24.13
C ALA A 205 -33.94 -11.17 -24.40
N GLN A 206 -32.76 -11.55 -23.88
CA GLN A 206 -32.18 -12.89 -24.03
C GLN A 206 -32.26 -13.66 -22.70
N PRO A 207 -32.81 -14.89 -22.68
CA PRO A 207 -32.80 -15.72 -21.49
C PRO A 207 -31.36 -16.05 -21.08
N ASN A 208 -31.11 -16.09 -19.77
CA ASN A 208 -29.81 -16.34 -19.13
C ASN A 208 -28.70 -15.30 -19.38
N PHE A 209 -29.02 -14.13 -19.96
CA PHE A 209 -28.05 -13.03 -20.05
C PHE A 209 -27.96 -12.24 -18.74
N SER A 210 -26.79 -12.29 -18.10
CA SER A 210 -26.47 -11.56 -16.87
C SER A 210 -25.46 -10.47 -17.17
N SER A 211 -25.79 -9.22 -16.83
CA SER A 211 -24.84 -8.11 -16.92
C SER A 211 -24.98 -7.12 -15.78
N LEU A 212 -23.84 -6.64 -15.31
CA LEU A 212 -23.72 -5.61 -14.28
C LEU A 212 -22.70 -4.58 -14.73
N ARG A 213 -23.12 -3.32 -14.83
CA ARG A 213 -22.29 -2.22 -15.35
C ARG A 213 -22.33 -1.03 -14.40
N LEU A 214 -21.16 -0.40 -14.23
CA LEU A 214 -21.01 0.90 -13.61
C LEU A 214 -21.02 1.96 -14.73
N GLU A 215 -21.81 3.02 -14.59
CA GLU A 215 -21.85 4.15 -15.54
C GLU A 215 -21.54 5.48 -14.83
N ASN A 216 -20.41 6.10 -15.17
CA ASN A 216 -19.90 7.36 -14.61
C ASN A 216 -19.83 7.36 -13.07
N VAL A 217 -19.53 6.20 -12.47
CA VAL A 217 -19.52 6.03 -11.02
C VAL A 217 -18.39 6.82 -10.38
N GLY A 218 -18.73 7.59 -9.35
CA GLY A 218 -17.81 8.40 -8.56
C GLY A 218 -18.01 8.19 -7.06
N ILE A 219 -16.92 8.11 -6.33
CA ILE A 219 -16.91 8.03 -4.87
C ILE A 219 -15.93 9.05 -4.29
N THR A 220 -16.42 9.77 -3.28
CA THR A 220 -15.61 10.63 -2.42
C THR A 220 -15.67 10.10 -0.99
N PHE A 221 -14.54 10.14 -0.29
CA PHE A 221 -14.46 9.89 1.14
C PHE A 221 -13.68 11.03 1.78
N ARG A 222 -14.25 11.71 2.78
CA ARG A 222 -13.55 12.75 3.59
C ARG A 222 -12.87 13.82 2.71
N ASP A 223 -13.61 14.37 1.74
CA ASP A 223 -13.13 15.32 0.71
C ASP A 223 -12.03 14.80 -0.24
N GLN A 224 -11.64 13.52 -0.19
CA GLN A 224 -10.77 12.88 -1.18
C GLN A 224 -11.58 12.02 -2.16
N GLN A 225 -11.55 12.38 -3.44
CA GLN A 225 -12.22 11.62 -4.49
C GLN A 225 -11.39 10.39 -4.88
N VAL A 226 -11.89 9.20 -4.54
CA VAL A 226 -11.24 7.90 -4.79
C VAL A 226 -11.58 7.37 -6.19
N LEU A 227 -12.84 7.48 -6.62
CA LEU A 227 -13.31 7.04 -7.94
C LEU A 227 -13.86 8.21 -8.75
N LYS A 228 -13.58 8.22 -10.06
CA LYS A 228 -13.82 9.31 -11.01
C LYS A 228 -14.33 8.76 -12.33
N ASP A 229 -15.62 9.00 -12.60
CA ASP A 229 -16.26 8.68 -13.88
C ASP A 229 -16.05 7.22 -14.34
N VAL A 230 -16.03 6.31 -13.37
CA VAL A 230 -15.79 4.88 -13.58
C VAL A 230 -16.91 4.29 -14.42
N THR A 231 -16.55 3.83 -15.61
CA THR A 231 -17.48 3.21 -16.56
C THR A 231 -16.87 1.92 -17.09
N TRP A 232 -17.37 0.78 -16.62
CA TRP A 232 -17.02 -0.56 -17.08
C TRP A 232 -18.10 -1.55 -16.65
N GLY A 233 -18.13 -2.76 -17.21
CA GLY A 233 -19.09 -3.78 -16.78
C GLY A 233 -18.70 -5.22 -17.10
N VAL A 234 -19.37 -6.14 -16.41
CA VAL A 234 -19.26 -7.59 -16.59
C VAL A 234 -20.52 -8.13 -17.29
N GLN A 235 -20.32 -9.09 -18.19
CA GLN A 235 -21.38 -9.76 -18.97
C GLN A 235 -21.20 -11.29 -18.91
N THR A 236 -22.23 -12.08 -19.20
CA THR A 236 -22.15 -13.55 -19.27
C THR A 236 -20.93 -14.01 -20.09
N GLY A 237 -20.05 -14.82 -19.47
CA GLY A 237 -18.82 -15.33 -20.08
C GLY A 237 -17.56 -14.47 -19.88
N ASP A 238 -17.68 -13.24 -19.37
CA ASP A 238 -16.51 -12.43 -18.99
C ASP A 238 -15.87 -12.95 -17.70
N ARG A 239 -14.53 -13.04 -17.71
CA ARG A 239 -13.70 -13.20 -16.50
C ARG A 239 -12.78 -11.99 -16.40
N ILE A 240 -13.15 -11.03 -15.56
CA ILE A 240 -12.53 -9.70 -15.50
C ILE A 240 -11.52 -9.63 -14.36
N GLY A 241 -10.24 -9.39 -14.68
CA GLY A 241 -9.22 -9.07 -13.68
C GLY A 241 -9.22 -7.57 -13.37
N LEU A 242 -9.58 -7.17 -12.14
CA LEU A 242 -9.54 -5.78 -11.68
C LEU A 242 -8.17 -5.50 -11.03
N VAL A 243 -7.28 -4.84 -11.77
CA VAL A 243 -5.91 -4.52 -11.36
C VAL A 243 -5.75 -3.05 -11.01
N GLY A 244 -4.83 -2.75 -10.10
CA GLY A 244 -4.54 -1.37 -9.69
C GLY A 244 -3.76 -1.29 -8.39
N ALA A 245 -3.10 -0.15 -8.17
CA ALA A 245 -2.30 0.10 -6.97
C ALA A 245 -3.15 0.05 -5.68
N ASN A 246 -2.50 -0.15 -4.54
CA ASN A 246 -3.21 -0.15 -3.26
C ASN A 246 -3.79 1.25 -2.96
N GLY A 247 -5.06 1.27 -2.55
CA GLY A 247 -5.86 2.49 -2.41
C GLY A 247 -6.51 3.02 -3.71
N ALA A 248 -6.42 2.32 -4.84
CA ALA A 248 -7.13 2.68 -6.08
C ALA A 248 -8.66 2.45 -6.04
N GLY A 249 -9.20 1.90 -4.95
CA GLY A 249 -10.63 1.63 -4.77
C GLY A 249 -11.12 0.32 -5.39
N LYS A 250 -10.28 -0.73 -5.46
CA LYS A 250 -10.64 -2.06 -5.99
C LYS A 250 -11.81 -2.68 -5.22
N THR A 251 -11.60 -3.02 -3.95
CA THR A 251 -12.64 -3.48 -3.00
C THR A 251 -13.86 -2.54 -2.95
N THR A 252 -13.65 -1.22 -3.04
CA THR A 252 -14.76 -0.26 -3.07
C THR A 252 -15.68 -0.47 -4.28
N GLN A 253 -15.13 -0.74 -5.46
CA GLN A 253 -15.92 -1.07 -6.65
C GLN A 253 -16.68 -2.39 -6.48
N LEU A 254 -16.06 -3.42 -5.87
CA LEU A 254 -16.74 -4.68 -5.56
C LEU A 254 -17.93 -4.45 -4.61
N ARG A 255 -17.80 -3.63 -3.56
CA ARG A 255 -18.90 -3.29 -2.65
C ARG A 255 -20.06 -2.54 -3.34
N ILE A 256 -19.75 -1.67 -4.31
CA ILE A 256 -20.79 -1.02 -5.14
C ILE A 256 -21.52 -2.07 -6.01
N MET A 257 -20.76 -2.95 -6.66
CA MET A 257 -21.31 -4.00 -7.53
C MET A 257 -22.15 -5.02 -6.76
N ALA A 258 -21.74 -5.34 -5.53
CA ALA A 258 -22.46 -6.16 -4.56
C ALA A 258 -23.69 -5.47 -3.94
N ASN A 259 -23.96 -4.20 -4.25
CA ASN A 259 -25.05 -3.41 -3.68
C ASN A 259 -24.93 -3.14 -2.16
N GLU A 260 -23.72 -3.24 -1.61
CA GLU A 260 -23.39 -2.98 -0.20
C GLU A 260 -23.08 -1.50 0.06
N MET A 261 -22.75 -0.75 -0.99
CA MET A 261 -22.35 0.66 -0.91
C MET A 261 -22.94 1.46 -2.06
N GLU A 262 -23.70 2.51 -1.74
CA GLU A 262 -24.20 3.45 -2.75
C GLU A 262 -23.05 4.35 -3.27
N PRO A 263 -22.92 4.55 -4.60
CA PRO A 263 -21.94 5.47 -5.14
C PRO A 263 -22.34 6.93 -4.87
N THR A 264 -21.37 7.85 -4.77
CA THR A 264 -21.68 9.29 -4.56
C THR A 264 -22.32 9.91 -5.80
N THR A 265 -21.91 9.46 -6.98
CA THR A 265 -22.44 9.84 -8.31
C THR A 265 -22.38 8.67 -9.28
N GLY A 266 -23.16 8.77 -10.36
CA GLY A 266 -23.23 7.73 -11.39
C GLY A 266 -24.20 6.61 -11.03
N ASP A 267 -24.42 5.71 -11.98
CA ASP A 267 -25.48 4.71 -11.92
C ASP A 267 -24.92 3.29 -11.98
N VAL A 268 -25.60 2.37 -11.30
CA VAL A 268 -25.33 0.92 -11.38
C VAL A 268 -26.44 0.29 -12.21
N VAL A 269 -26.09 -0.27 -13.36
CA VAL A 269 -27.03 -0.85 -14.32
C VAL A 269 -26.99 -2.38 -14.21
N LYS A 270 -28.15 -2.99 -13.94
CA LYS A 270 -28.34 -4.46 -13.84
C LYS A 270 -29.21 -4.97 -14.98
N SER A 271 -28.97 -6.19 -15.48
CA SER A 271 -29.84 -6.81 -16.51
C SER A 271 -31.18 -7.34 -15.97
N SER A 272 -31.24 -7.64 -14.66
CA SER A 272 -32.45 -8.07 -13.96
C SER A 272 -32.51 -7.46 -12.56
N LYS A 273 -33.72 -7.41 -11.98
CA LYS A 273 -33.93 -7.13 -10.55
C LYS A 273 -33.42 -8.27 -9.69
N ASP A 274 -33.58 -9.50 -10.16
CA ASP A 274 -33.28 -10.74 -9.42
C ASP A 274 -31.83 -11.21 -9.62
N LEU A 275 -30.94 -10.30 -10.05
CA LEU A 275 -29.54 -10.59 -10.32
C LEU A 275 -28.79 -10.89 -9.02
N ARG A 276 -28.58 -12.18 -8.73
CA ARG A 276 -27.84 -12.66 -7.56
C ARG A 276 -26.35 -12.42 -7.74
N VAL A 277 -25.81 -11.46 -7.01
CA VAL A 277 -24.35 -11.20 -6.93
C VAL A 277 -23.85 -11.79 -5.63
N ALA A 278 -22.81 -12.62 -5.67
CA ALA A 278 -22.16 -13.13 -4.47
C ALA A 278 -20.69 -12.72 -4.44
N VAL A 279 -20.19 -12.46 -3.23
CA VAL A 279 -18.85 -11.94 -2.97
C VAL A 279 -18.09 -12.91 -2.09
N LEU A 280 -16.86 -13.25 -2.50
CA LEU A 280 -15.87 -13.85 -1.63
C LEU A 280 -14.89 -12.74 -1.22
N ARG A 281 -14.89 -12.40 0.07
CA ARG A 281 -14.10 -11.33 0.67
C ARG A 281 -12.75 -11.84 1.11
N GLN A 282 -11.73 -10.99 1.18
CA GLN A 282 -10.40 -11.39 1.66
C GLN A 282 -10.42 -11.97 3.10
N GLU A 283 -11.28 -11.45 3.97
CA GLU A 283 -11.41 -11.82 5.40
C GLU A 283 -12.39 -12.99 5.64
N PHE A 284 -12.87 -13.69 4.59
CA PHE A 284 -13.92 -14.71 4.71
C PHE A 284 -13.58 -15.85 5.71
N VAL A 285 -12.30 -16.14 5.95
CA VAL A 285 -11.85 -17.17 6.90
C VAL A 285 -12.31 -16.83 8.33
N GLU A 286 -12.42 -15.54 8.67
CA GLU A 286 -12.89 -15.06 9.97
C GLU A 286 -14.42 -15.12 10.10
N GLU A 287 -15.15 -15.26 8.99
CA GLU A 287 -16.60 -15.48 8.97
C GLU A 287 -16.98 -16.97 9.22
N LEU A 288 -16.02 -17.89 9.19
CA LEU A 288 -16.23 -19.32 9.42
C LEU A 288 -16.19 -19.65 10.91
N VAL A 289 -17.19 -20.39 11.41
CA VAL A 289 -17.27 -20.83 12.82
C VAL A 289 -16.42 -22.10 13.02
N PRO A 290 -15.33 -22.08 13.80
CA PRO A 290 -14.41 -23.22 13.93
C PRO A 290 -15.05 -24.49 14.52
N GLU A 291 -16.04 -24.33 15.40
CA GLU A 291 -16.68 -25.40 16.17
C GLU A 291 -17.79 -26.14 15.41
N ARG A 292 -18.16 -25.70 14.20
CA ARG A 292 -19.15 -26.38 13.36
C ARG A 292 -18.52 -27.47 12.51
N THR A 293 -19.32 -28.45 12.11
CA THR A 293 -18.95 -29.38 11.03
C THR A 293 -19.01 -28.71 9.66
N LEU A 294 -18.33 -29.28 8.66
CA LEU A 294 -18.39 -28.79 7.27
C LEU A 294 -19.84 -28.74 6.73
N LYS A 295 -20.64 -29.79 6.97
CA LYS A 295 -22.07 -29.83 6.60
C LYS A 295 -22.89 -28.73 7.28
N GLU A 296 -22.72 -28.53 8.59
CA GLU A 296 -23.41 -27.45 9.32
C GLU A 296 -23.03 -26.06 8.78
N GLU A 297 -21.77 -25.86 8.45
CA GLU A 297 -21.27 -24.59 7.96
C GLU A 297 -21.74 -24.29 6.51
N PHE A 298 -21.96 -25.31 5.69
CA PHE A 298 -22.66 -25.19 4.40
C PHE A 298 -24.16 -24.93 4.58
N MET A 299 -24.83 -25.65 5.49
CA MET A 299 -26.25 -25.42 5.81
C MET A 299 -26.50 -24.03 6.40
N SER A 300 -25.51 -23.42 7.08
CA SER A 300 -25.60 -22.04 7.62
C SER A 300 -25.87 -20.97 6.56
N VAL A 301 -25.66 -21.26 5.27
CA VAL A 301 -25.99 -20.38 4.15
C VAL A 301 -27.51 -20.19 4.01
N PHE A 302 -28.29 -21.19 4.38
CA PHE A 302 -29.75 -21.26 4.26
C PHE A 302 -30.39 -21.09 5.64
N GLY A 303 -30.20 -19.91 6.26
CA GLY A 303 -30.56 -19.67 7.66
C GLY A 303 -32.01 -20.02 8.00
N GLU A 304 -32.97 -19.47 7.25
CA GLU A 304 -34.40 -19.72 7.48
C GLU A 304 -34.80 -21.18 7.19
N GLU A 305 -34.19 -21.81 6.18
CA GLU A 305 -34.45 -23.20 5.80
C GLU A 305 -33.89 -24.19 6.84
N ASN A 306 -32.72 -23.88 7.39
CA ASN A 306 -32.06 -24.66 8.42
C ASN A 306 -32.76 -24.53 9.79
N GLU A 307 -33.31 -23.35 10.11
CA GLU A 307 -34.20 -23.17 11.27
C GLU A 307 -35.46 -24.04 11.16
N ILE A 308 -36.08 -24.12 9.97
CA ILE A 308 -37.22 -25.01 9.73
C ILE A 308 -36.83 -26.48 9.96
N LEU A 309 -35.66 -26.93 9.47
CA LEU A 309 -35.16 -28.29 9.73
C LEU A 309 -34.89 -28.58 11.21
N MET A 310 -34.33 -27.61 11.95
CA MET A 310 -34.10 -27.76 13.39
C MET A 310 -35.43 -27.85 14.15
N GLN A 311 -36.38 -26.96 13.87
CA GLN A 311 -37.72 -26.99 14.47
C GLN A 311 -38.47 -28.30 14.17
N LEU A 312 -38.36 -28.81 12.94
CA LEU A 312 -38.98 -30.07 12.54
C LEU A 312 -38.38 -31.26 13.31
N ARG A 313 -37.05 -31.35 13.40
CA ARG A 313 -36.34 -32.37 14.22
C ARG A 313 -36.62 -32.27 15.71
N ASP A 314 -36.73 -31.05 16.24
CA ASP A 314 -37.06 -30.86 17.65
C ASP A 314 -38.52 -31.22 17.94
N SER A 315 -39.45 -30.97 17.01
CA SER A 315 -40.83 -31.43 17.14
C SER A 315 -40.98 -32.96 16.96
N GLU A 316 -40.19 -33.59 16.09
CA GLU A 316 -40.05 -35.06 16.04
C GLU A 316 -39.58 -35.61 17.41
N ARG A 317 -38.52 -35.03 18.00
CA ARG A 317 -38.03 -35.43 19.33
C ARG A 317 -39.05 -35.18 20.46
N LYS A 318 -39.77 -34.06 20.44
CA LYS A 318 -40.87 -33.80 21.38
C LYS A 318 -41.88 -34.95 21.30
N LEU A 319 -42.32 -35.29 20.09
CA LEU A 319 -43.29 -36.37 19.84
C LEU A 319 -42.78 -37.75 20.29
N GLU A 320 -41.51 -38.07 20.05
CA GLU A 320 -40.85 -39.30 20.55
C GLU A 320 -40.73 -39.34 22.08
N SER A 321 -40.62 -38.18 22.74
CA SER A 321 -40.46 -38.06 24.20
C SER A 321 -41.78 -37.98 24.99
N MET A 322 -42.92 -37.84 24.31
CA MET A 322 -44.23 -37.73 24.94
C MET A 322 -44.82 -39.10 25.27
N ASP A 323 -45.11 -39.33 26.55
CA ASP A 323 -45.98 -40.44 26.96
C ASP A 323 -47.41 -40.18 26.46
N GLY A 324 -48.03 -41.19 25.82
CA GLY A 324 -49.31 -41.09 25.11
C GLY A 324 -50.57 -40.85 25.96
N THR A 325 -50.42 -40.23 27.14
CA THR A 325 -51.50 -39.83 28.05
C THR A 325 -52.03 -38.42 27.81
N ASP A 326 -51.30 -37.56 27.10
CA ASP A 326 -51.66 -36.14 26.87
C ASP A 326 -52.00 -35.88 25.39
N ALA A 327 -53.22 -36.26 24.99
CA ALA A 327 -53.65 -36.24 23.60
C ALA A 327 -53.72 -34.83 22.97
N ASP A 328 -54.08 -33.81 23.76
CA ASP A 328 -54.19 -32.44 23.27
C ASP A 328 -52.80 -31.85 22.95
N ALA A 329 -51.81 -32.08 23.82
CA ALA A 329 -50.42 -31.65 23.58
C ALA A 329 -49.76 -32.39 22.39
N MET A 330 -50.10 -33.67 22.19
CA MET A 330 -49.66 -34.41 21.02
C MET A 330 -50.27 -33.85 19.72
N GLN A 331 -51.54 -33.43 19.75
CA GLN A 331 -52.18 -32.80 18.59
C GLN A 331 -51.55 -31.45 18.25
N GLU A 332 -51.24 -30.60 19.25
CA GLU A 332 -50.55 -29.33 19.02
C GLU A 332 -49.18 -29.51 18.34
N VAL A 333 -48.38 -30.50 18.76
CA VAL A 333 -47.08 -30.82 18.12
C VAL A 333 -47.27 -31.36 16.70
N LEU A 334 -48.30 -32.17 16.44
CA LEU A 334 -48.59 -32.67 15.09
C LEU A 334 -49.05 -31.56 14.14
N ASP A 335 -49.81 -30.58 14.63
CA ASP A 335 -50.24 -29.41 13.85
C ASP A 335 -49.03 -28.48 13.58
N GLU A 336 -48.15 -28.25 14.57
CA GLU A 336 -46.87 -27.54 14.39
C GLU A 336 -45.98 -28.24 13.33
N MET A 337 -45.88 -29.58 13.38
CA MET A 337 -45.13 -30.36 12.39
C MET A 337 -45.72 -30.26 10.98
N GLN A 338 -47.05 -30.28 10.82
CA GLN A 338 -47.68 -30.12 9.50
C GLN A 338 -47.41 -28.73 8.90
N GLU A 339 -47.45 -27.67 9.70
CA GLU A 339 -47.07 -26.33 9.24
C GLU A 339 -45.59 -26.26 8.83
N LEU A 340 -44.70 -26.88 9.60
CA LEU A 340 -43.26 -26.91 9.31
C LEU A 340 -42.94 -27.73 8.06
N GLN A 341 -43.60 -28.88 7.86
CA GLN A 341 -43.49 -29.67 6.62
C GLN A 341 -43.97 -28.88 5.39
N ALA A 342 -45.12 -28.21 5.48
CA ALA A 342 -45.61 -27.38 4.37
C ALA A 342 -44.65 -26.21 4.04
N LYS A 343 -43.99 -25.62 5.04
CA LYS A 343 -42.94 -24.60 4.86
C LYS A 343 -41.65 -25.20 4.26
N ALA A 344 -41.27 -26.42 4.65
CA ALA A 344 -40.11 -27.13 4.14
C ALA A 344 -40.27 -27.54 2.67
N ASP A 345 -41.44 -28.05 2.29
CA ASP A 345 -41.76 -28.41 0.89
C ASP A 345 -41.81 -27.17 -0.01
N ALA A 346 -42.43 -26.07 0.46
CA ALA A 346 -42.51 -24.81 -0.29
C ALA A 346 -41.14 -24.17 -0.58
N LYS A 347 -40.12 -24.49 0.23
CA LYS A 347 -38.74 -24.01 0.10
C LYS A 347 -37.77 -25.06 -0.46
N ASP A 348 -38.26 -26.24 -0.85
CA ASP A 348 -37.47 -27.39 -1.35
C ASP A 348 -36.30 -27.76 -0.40
N VAL A 349 -36.57 -27.71 0.91
CA VAL A 349 -35.54 -27.80 1.96
C VAL A 349 -34.85 -29.17 1.97
N TYR A 350 -35.55 -30.23 1.59
CA TYR A 350 -34.99 -31.58 1.47
C TYR A 350 -33.99 -31.72 0.30
N ALA A 351 -34.04 -30.85 -0.72
CA ALA A 351 -33.04 -30.84 -1.78
C ALA A 351 -31.73 -30.14 -1.35
N LEU A 352 -31.73 -29.38 -0.24
CA LEU A 352 -30.54 -28.64 0.21
C LEU A 352 -29.39 -29.55 0.61
N SER A 353 -29.65 -30.67 1.30
CA SER A 353 -28.61 -31.66 1.65
C SER A 353 -27.92 -32.18 0.39
N SER A 354 -28.70 -32.66 -0.59
CA SER A 354 -28.20 -33.11 -1.90
C SER A 354 -27.54 -32.00 -2.74
N ARG A 355 -27.77 -30.72 -2.44
CA ARG A 355 -27.04 -29.59 -3.05
C ARG A 355 -25.73 -29.32 -2.33
N CYS A 356 -25.71 -29.39 -0.99
CA CYS A 356 -24.50 -29.36 -0.19
C CYS A 356 -23.54 -30.49 -0.58
N ASP A 357 -24.03 -31.73 -0.71
CA ASP A 357 -23.22 -32.89 -1.13
C ASP A 357 -22.57 -32.66 -2.51
N LYS A 358 -23.35 -32.21 -3.51
CA LYS A 358 -22.82 -31.89 -4.85
C LYS A 358 -21.78 -30.76 -4.83
N ILE A 359 -21.92 -29.79 -3.93
CA ILE A 359 -20.93 -28.71 -3.77
C ILE A 359 -19.71 -29.22 -3.00
N MET A 360 -19.85 -30.11 -2.02
CA MET A 360 -18.72 -30.77 -1.35
C MET A 360 -17.89 -31.56 -2.36
N ASP A 361 -18.53 -32.42 -3.17
CA ASP A 361 -17.89 -33.15 -4.27
C ASP A 361 -17.16 -32.20 -5.24
N LEU A 362 -17.82 -31.10 -5.65
CA LEU A 362 -17.26 -30.11 -6.57
C LEU A 362 -16.08 -29.33 -5.97
N MET A 363 -16.06 -29.12 -4.65
CA MET A 363 -14.94 -28.54 -3.91
C MET A 363 -13.82 -29.57 -3.62
N GLY A 364 -14.07 -30.86 -3.89
CA GLY A 364 -13.15 -31.95 -3.66
C GLY A 364 -13.07 -32.43 -2.21
N PHE A 365 -14.14 -32.26 -1.43
CA PHE A 365 -14.31 -32.91 -0.12
C PHE A 365 -14.94 -34.28 -0.28
N THR A 366 -14.61 -35.21 0.61
CA THR A 366 -15.26 -36.51 0.74
C THR A 366 -16.50 -36.44 1.64
N PRO A 367 -17.44 -37.41 1.55
CA PRO A 367 -18.62 -37.44 2.42
C PRO A 367 -18.30 -37.59 3.92
N GLU A 368 -17.15 -38.20 4.24
CA GLU A 368 -16.64 -38.40 5.61
C GLU A 368 -16.12 -37.09 6.21
N GLU A 369 -15.33 -36.32 5.45
CA GLU A 369 -14.88 -34.95 5.82
C GLU A 369 -16.04 -33.96 6.02
N GLY A 370 -17.24 -34.29 5.52
CA GLY A 370 -18.46 -33.52 5.77
C GLY A 370 -18.84 -33.41 7.26
N ASP A 371 -18.44 -34.38 8.09
CA ASP A 371 -18.69 -34.40 9.53
C ASP A 371 -17.49 -33.89 10.36
N ASP A 372 -16.37 -33.53 9.71
CA ASP A 372 -15.21 -32.93 10.38
C ASP A 372 -15.44 -31.46 10.74
N LEU A 373 -14.80 -31.03 11.83
CA LEU A 373 -14.86 -29.66 12.32
C LEU A 373 -14.12 -28.69 11.41
N VAL A 374 -14.70 -27.51 11.12
CA VAL A 374 -14.08 -26.43 10.34
C VAL A 374 -12.71 -26.03 10.90
N ALA A 375 -12.47 -26.18 12.20
CA ALA A 375 -11.17 -25.98 12.83
C ALA A 375 -10.03 -26.85 12.26
N SER A 376 -10.29 -28.11 11.86
CA SER A 376 -9.24 -29.06 11.40
C SER A 376 -8.67 -28.71 10.04
N PHE A 377 -9.47 -28.07 9.17
CA PHE A 377 -9.11 -27.76 7.80
C PHE A 377 -8.03 -26.67 7.69
N SER A 378 -7.11 -26.86 6.74
CA SER A 378 -6.08 -25.86 6.41
C SER A 378 -6.69 -24.59 5.81
N GLY A 379 -5.92 -23.49 5.73
CA GLY A 379 -6.39 -22.25 5.10
C GLY A 379 -6.83 -22.43 3.63
N GLY A 380 -6.16 -23.32 2.89
CA GLY A 380 -6.53 -23.67 1.52
C GLY A 380 -7.87 -24.41 1.44
N TRP A 381 -8.10 -25.36 2.36
CA TRP A 381 -9.40 -26.03 2.47
C TRP A 381 -10.51 -25.07 2.92
N LYS A 382 -10.25 -24.20 3.90
CA LYS A 382 -11.19 -23.14 4.33
C LYS A 382 -11.59 -22.24 3.16
N MET A 383 -10.67 -21.91 2.24
CA MET A 383 -10.99 -21.22 0.99
C MET A 383 -11.99 -21.99 0.11
N ARG A 384 -11.87 -23.31 0.01
CA ARG A 384 -12.87 -24.14 -0.69
C ARG A 384 -14.20 -24.13 0.04
N ILE A 385 -14.22 -24.13 1.38
CA ILE A 385 -15.45 -23.97 2.18
C ILE A 385 -16.12 -22.62 1.85
N GLY A 386 -15.37 -21.52 1.91
CA GLY A 386 -15.87 -20.18 1.59
C GLY A 386 -16.42 -20.06 0.17
N LEU A 387 -15.72 -20.61 -0.81
CA LEU A 387 -16.16 -20.65 -2.21
C LEU A 387 -17.42 -21.53 -2.39
N GLY A 388 -17.49 -22.68 -1.71
CA GLY A 388 -18.67 -23.53 -1.65
C GLY A 388 -19.90 -22.80 -1.10
N LYS A 389 -19.77 -22.11 0.04
CA LYS A 389 -20.83 -21.27 0.63
C LYS A 389 -21.32 -20.17 -0.32
N VAL A 390 -20.41 -19.57 -1.08
CA VAL A 390 -20.71 -18.54 -2.09
C VAL A 390 -21.46 -19.13 -3.29
N LEU A 391 -21.12 -20.34 -3.72
CA LEU A 391 -21.76 -21.04 -4.85
C LEU A 391 -23.12 -21.67 -4.50
N LEU A 392 -23.34 -22.08 -3.25
CA LEU A 392 -24.64 -22.57 -2.76
C LEU A 392 -25.78 -21.55 -2.91
N LYS A 393 -25.45 -20.26 -2.96
CA LYS A 393 -26.38 -19.15 -3.25
C LYS A 393 -26.77 -19.03 -4.73
N GLU A 394 -26.22 -19.88 -5.59
CA GLU A 394 -26.39 -19.87 -7.05
C GLU A 394 -26.26 -18.47 -7.69
N PRO A 395 -25.10 -17.81 -7.53
CA PRO A 395 -24.89 -16.48 -8.05
C PRO A 395 -24.93 -16.44 -9.58
N ASN A 396 -25.54 -15.38 -10.11
CA ASN A 396 -25.44 -15.02 -11.52
C ASN A 396 -24.12 -14.29 -11.83
N ILE A 397 -23.50 -13.66 -10.83
CA ILE A 397 -22.21 -12.97 -10.92
C ILE A 397 -21.38 -13.26 -9.67
N LEU A 398 -20.12 -13.63 -9.86
CA LEU A 398 -19.16 -13.92 -8.79
C LEU A 398 -18.14 -12.78 -8.65
N LEU A 399 -17.98 -12.22 -7.45
CA LEU A 399 -16.96 -11.21 -7.15
C LEU A 399 -15.94 -11.80 -6.16
N LEU A 400 -14.65 -11.80 -6.50
CA LEU A 400 -13.58 -12.36 -5.68
C LEU A 400 -12.57 -11.25 -5.32
N ASP A 401 -12.33 -10.99 -4.02
CA ASP A 401 -11.37 -9.99 -3.55
C ASP A 401 -10.11 -10.65 -2.96
N GLU A 402 -8.99 -10.61 -3.68
CA GLU A 402 -7.69 -11.25 -3.38
C GLU A 402 -7.77 -12.75 -3.00
N PRO A 403 -8.43 -13.60 -3.83
CA PRO A 403 -8.72 -14.99 -3.47
C PRO A 403 -7.47 -15.89 -3.43
N THR A 404 -6.35 -15.45 -4.02
CA THR A 404 -5.08 -16.18 -4.04
C THR A 404 -4.21 -15.92 -2.81
N ASN A 405 -4.58 -14.95 -1.96
CA ASN A 405 -3.74 -14.53 -0.85
C ASN A 405 -3.75 -15.57 0.29
N HIS A 406 -2.60 -15.82 0.89
CA HIS A 406 -2.38 -16.84 1.94
C HIS A 406 -2.69 -18.31 1.54
N LEU A 407 -2.95 -18.58 0.26
CA LEU A 407 -3.07 -19.95 -0.27
C LEU A 407 -1.69 -20.55 -0.54
N ASP A 408 -1.56 -21.87 -0.35
CA ASP A 408 -0.42 -22.59 -0.89
C ASP A 408 -0.56 -22.83 -2.39
N LEU A 409 0.56 -23.21 -3.00
CA LEU A 409 0.70 -23.29 -4.45
C LEU A 409 -0.33 -24.24 -5.10
N GLU A 410 -0.57 -25.38 -4.47
CA GLU A 410 -1.53 -26.40 -4.91
C GLU A 410 -2.98 -25.92 -4.77
N SER A 411 -3.31 -25.18 -3.70
CA SER A 411 -4.62 -24.53 -3.57
C SER A 411 -4.85 -23.46 -4.64
N VAL A 412 -3.81 -22.72 -5.05
CA VAL A 412 -3.90 -21.77 -6.17
C VAL A 412 -4.09 -22.50 -7.51
N GLU A 413 -3.39 -23.61 -7.77
CA GLU A 413 -3.58 -24.42 -9.00
C GLU A 413 -5.02 -24.95 -9.09
N TRP A 414 -5.52 -25.54 -8.00
CA TRP A 414 -6.89 -26.00 -7.90
C TRP A 414 -7.89 -24.85 -8.16
N LEU A 415 -7.67 -23.67 -7.59
CA LEU A 415 -8.54 -22.51 -7.77
C LEU A 415 -8.55 -22.00 -9.23
N GLU A 416 -7.39 -21.98 -9.91
CA GLU A 416 -7.32 -21.60 -11.32
C GLU A 416 -8.09 -22.58 -12.22
N ASP A 417 -7.87 -23.89 -12.04
CA ASP A 417 -8.57 -24.92 -12.80
C ASP A 417 -10.08 -24.88 -12.52
N PHE A 418 -10.46 -24.72 -11.24
CA PHE A 418 -11.84 -24.56 -10.82
C PHE A 418 -12.52 -23.37 -11.52
N LEU A 419 -11.94 -22.17 -11.43
CA LEU A 419 -12.53 -20.94 -12.00
C LEU A 419 -12.50 -20.93 -13.53
N ARG A 420 -11.50 -21.54 -14.17
CA ARG A 420 -11.47 -21.71 -15.64
C ARG A 420 -12.63 -22.58 -16.15
N ASN A 421 -13.09 -23.53 -15.35
CA ASN A 421 -14.21 -24.42 -15.68
C ASN A 421 -15.59 -23.83 -15.34
N GLN A 422 -15.67 -22.69 -14.63
CA GLN A 422 -16.95 -22.03 -14.34
C GLN A 422 -17.42 -21.14 -15.50
N ASN A 423 -18.72 -21.26 -15.82
CA ASN A 423 -19.41 -20.41 -16.80
C ASN A 423 -20.03 -19.15 -16.16
N ILE A 424 -19.98 -19.02 -14.84
CA ILE A 424 -20.50 -17.85 -14.11
C ILE A 424 -19.59 -16.65 -14.42
N PRO A 425 -20.13 -15.53 -14.92
CA PRO A 425 -19.33 -14.33 -15.16
C PRO A 425 -18.78 -13.77 -13.83
N MET A 426 -17.51 -13.36 -13.85
CA MET A 426 -16.79 -13.06 -12.61
C MET A 426 -15.88 -11.84 -12.71
N VAL A 427 -15.71 -11.16 -11.58
CA VAL A 427 -14.70 -10.12 -11.36
C VAL A 427 -13.74 -10.62 -10.29
N ILE A 428 -12.45 -10.60 -10.60
CA ILE A 428 -11.38 -11.05 -9.71
C ILE A 428 -10.44 -9.89 -9.45
N VAL A 429 -10.28 -9.50 -8.19
CA VAL A 429 -9.16 -8.69 -7.74
C VAL A 429 -8.05 -9.64 -7.32
N SER A 430 -6.86 -9.52 -7.91
CA SER A 430 -5.68 -10.27 -7.45
C SER A 430 -4.40 -9.47 -7.73
N HIS A 431 -3.40 -9.66 -6.88
CA HIS A 431 -2.02 -9.24 -7.09
C HIS A 431 -1.10 -10.33 -7.66
N ASP A 432 -1.62 -11.51 -8.02
CA ASP A 432 -0.90 -12.55 -8.75
C ASP A 432 -1.02 -12.34 -10.28
N ARG A 433 0.13 -12.23 -10.95
CA ARG A 433 0.19 -11.98 -12.41
C ARG A 433 -0.08 -13.24 -13.24
N GLU A 434 0.34 -14.42 -12.78
CA GLU A 434 0.13 -15.67 -13.51
C GLU A 434 -1.33 -16.11 -13.39
N PHE A 435 -1.90 -16.01 -12.19
CA PHE A 435 -3.32 -16.28 -11.95
C PHE A 435 -4.24 -15.45 -12.87
N LEU A 436 -3.99 -14.14 -12.94
CA LEU A 436 -4.73 -13.25 -13.84
C LEU A 436 -4.48 -13.57 -15.32
N ASP A 437 -3.31 -14.07 -15.70
CA ASP A 437 -3.01 -14.45 -17.09
C ASP A 437 -3.70 -15.74 -17.52
N GLN A 438 -3.85 -16.71 -16.60
CA GLN A 438 -4.52 -17.98 -16.86
C GLN A 438 -6.04 -17.88 -16.80
N VAL A 439 -6.60 -17.14 -15.84
CA VAL A 439 -8.05 -17.12 -15.59
C VAL A 439 -8.77 -16.02 -16.37
N CYS A 440 -8.21 -14.81 -16.46
CA CYS A 440 -8.95 -13.64 -16.96
C CYS A 440 -8.94 -13.50 -18.49
N THR A 441 -10.09 -13.14 -19.06
CA THR A 441 -10.27 -12.85 -20.49
C THR A 441 -10.22 -11.36 -20.81
N LYS A 442 -10.40 -10.51 -19.79
CA LYS A 442 -10.41 -9.04 -19.87
C LYS A 442 -9.79 -8.47 -18.60
N ILE A 443 -9.09 -7.34 -18.70
CA ILE A 443 -8.47 -6.65 -17.57
C ILE A 443 -9.05 -5.24 -17.43
N VAL A 444 -9.41 -4.84 -16.22
CA VAL A 444 -9.79 -3.47 -15.85
C VAL A 444 -8.67 -2.85 -15.02
N ASP A 445 -8.09 -1.78 -15.52
CA ASP A 445 -6.96 -1.07 -14.92
C ASP A 445 -7.43 0.19 -14.19
N ALA A 446 -7.41 0.15 -12.86
CA ALA A 446 -7.82 1.23 -11.98
C ALA A 446 -6.61 2.11 -11.59
N GLU A 447 -6.44 3.24 -12.28
CA GLU A 447 -5.36 4.21 -12.03
C GLU A 447 -5.90 5.62 -11.77
N GLY A 448 -5.47 6.24 -10.66
CA GLY A 448 -5.82 7.64 -10.34
C GLY A 448 -7.31 7.91 -10.10
N GLY A 449 -8.10 6.84 -9.88
CA GLY A 449 -9.55 6.84 -9.75
C GLY A 449 -10.31 6.63 -11.06
N ILE A 450 -9.63 6.49 -12.20
CA ILE A 450 -10.22 6.20 -13.51
C ILE A 450 -9.97 4.73 -13.82
N CYS A 451 -10.98 4.04 -14.36
CA CYS A 451 -10.86 2.64 -14.79
C CYS A 451 -10.80 2.55 -16.31
N ASN A 452 -10.06 1.58 -16.84
CA ASN A 452 -9.91 1.34 -18.27
C ASN A 452 -9.99 -0.15 -18.58
N GLU A 453 -10.89 -0.54 -19.48
CA GLU A 453 -11.02 -1.92 -19.97
C GLU A 453 -9.95 -2.24 -21.05
N TYR A 454 -9.44 -3.48 -21.04
CA TYR A 454 -8.53 -4.04 -22.04
C TYR A 454 -8.89 -5.50 -22.34
N ASP A 455 -9.11 -5.83 -23.61
CA ASP A 455 -9.47 -7.19 -24.04
C ASP A 455 -8.24 -8.11 -24.18
N GLY A 456 -8.16 -9.13 -23.33
CA GLY A 456 -7.06 -10.08 -23.26
C GLY A 456 -6.69 -10.49 -21.83
N ASN A 457 -5.75 -11.43 -21.75
CA ASN A 457 -5.08 -11.81 -20.51
C ASN A 457 -4.14 -10.69 -20.00
N TYR A 458 -3.61 -10.89 -18.80
CA TYR A 458 -2.73 -9.92 -18.14
C TYR A 458 -1.49 -9.52 -18.97
N SER A 459 -0.86 -10.47 -19.66
CA SER A 459 0.30 -10.23 -20.52
C SER A 459 -0.03 -9.30 -21.69
N LYS A 460 -1.14 -9.56 -22.39
CA LYS A 460 -1.61 -8.71 -23.50
C LYS A 460 -2.06 -7.34 -23.00
N PHE A 461 -2.64 -7.25 -21.81
CA PHE A 461 -2.95 -5.98 -21.16
C PHE A 461 -1.69 -5.10 -20.98
N LEU A 462 -0.57 -5.65 -20.53
CA LEU A 462 0.68 -4.89 -20.37
C LEU A 462 1.17 -4.31 -21.70
N GLU A 463 1.08 -5.06 -22.80
CA GLU A 463 1.44 -4.59 -24.14
C GLU A 463 0.51 -3.45 -24.62
N LEU A 464 -0.81 -3.63 -24.48
CA LEU A 464 -1.82 -2.63 -24.85
C LEU A 464 -1.67 -1.34 -24.03
N LYS A 465 -1.47 -1.46 -22.72
CA LYS A 465 -1.22 -0.34 -21.80
C LYS A 465 0.04 0.43 -22.18
N LYS A 466 1.13 -0.27 -22.50
CA LYS A 466 2.38 0.35 -22.98
C LYS A 466 2.18 1.08 -24.31
N ALA A 467 1.56 0.45 -25.30
CA ALA A 467 1.29 1.06 -26.61
C ALA A 467 0.40 2.31 -26.50
N ARG A 468 -0.62 2.26 -25.62
CA ARG A 468 -1.47 3.41 -25.28
C ARG A 468 -0.68 4.53 -24.62
N MET A 469 0.18 4.21 -23.65
CA MET A 469 1.00 5.22 -22.96
C MET A 469 2.05 5.84 -23.88
N ASP A 470 2.63 5.08 -24.81
CA ASP A 470 3.55 5.60 -25.82
C ASP A 470 2.85 6.53 -26.83
N SER A 471 1.65 6.16 -27.29
CA SER A 471 0.85 7.01 -28.19
C SER A 471 0.38 8.31 -27.50
N TRP A 472 -0.07 8.24 -26.24
CA TRP A 472 -0.42 9.42 -25.44
C TRP A 472 0.80 10.32 -25.21
N ASN A 473 1.96 9.75 -24.85
CA ASN A 473 3.21 10.51 -24.72
C ASN A 473 3.62 11.17 -26.04
N ALA A 474 3.48 10.50 -27.19
CA ALA A 474 3.76 11.07 -28.49
C ALA A 474 2.80 12.22 -28.85
N ALA A 475 1.50 12.03 -28.64
CA ALA A 475 0.47 13.04 -28.89
C ALA A 475 0.69 14.28 -28.01
N TYR A 476 0.94 14.08 -26.70
CA TYR A 476 1.26 15.16 -25.77
C TYR A 476 2.53 15.92 -26.17
N LYS A 477 3.62 15.23 -26.51
CA LYS A 477 4.87 15.88 -26.98
C LYS A 477 4.65 16.68 -28.27
N ALA A 478 3.84 16.18 -29.20
CA ALA A 478 3.51 16.87 -30.43
C ALA A 478 2.66 18.13 -30.16
N GLN A 479 1.69 18.04 -29.26
CA GLN A 479 0.88 19.17 -28.79
C GLN A 479 1.71 20.21 -28.05
N GLU A 480 2.57 19.80 -27.10
CA GLU A 480 3.45 20.69 -26.36
C GLU A 480 4.41 21.43 -27.30
N LYS A 481 4.97 20.75 -28.32
CA LYS A 481 5.79 21.37 -29.36
C LYS A 481 5.02 22.46 -30.12
N LYS A 482 3.81 22.16 -30.60
CA LYS A 482 2.92 23.13 -31.28
C LYS A 482 2.61 24.34 -30.39
N ILE A 483 2.23 24.12 -29.13
CA ILE A 483 1.95 25.19 -28.15
C ILE A 483 3.20 26.04 -27.89
N LYS A 484 4.39 25.42 -27.80
CA LYS A 484 5.66 26.12 -27.58
C LYS A 484 6.09 26.94 -28.79
N GLU A 485 5.82 26.47 -30.00
CA GLU A 485 6.07 27.20 -31.25
C GLU A 485 5.10 28.38 -31.42
N GLU A 486 3.80 28.21 -31.16
CA GLU A 486 2.84 29.32 -31.17
C GLU A 486 3.15 30.36 -30.08
N ARG A 487 3.49 29.95 -28.85
CA ARG A 487 3.92 30.89 -27.79
C ARG A 487 5.19 31.67 -28.18
N LYS A 488 6.13 31.04 -28.88
CA LYS A 488 7.32 31.73 -29.43
C LYS A 488 6.93 32.73 -30.52
N TRP A 489 5.99 32.37 -31.40
CA TRP A 489 5.48 33.27 -32.45
C TRP A 489 4.77 34.48 -31.84
N ILE A 490 3.83 34.25 -30.93
CA ILE A 490 3.09 35.27 -30.17
C ILE A 490 4.07 36.26 -29.51
N ASN A 491 5.06 35.76 -28.76
CA ASN A 491 6.06 36.62 -28.12
C ASN A 491 6.93 37.41 -29.11
N LYS A 492 7.29 36.83 -30.25
CA LYS A 492 8.12 37.50 -31.29
C LYS A 492 7.35 38.58 -32.05
N PHE A 493 6.05 38.40 -32.27
CA PHE A 493 5.22 39.30 -33.08
C PHE A 493 4.30 40.22 -32.26
N ARG A 494 4.29 40.11 -30.92
CA ARG A 494 3.46 40.91 -29.99
C ARG A 494 3.47 42.42 -30.25
N LEU A 495 4.63 42.97 -30.63
CA LEU A 495 4.81 44.40 -30.94
C LEU A 495 4.61 44.75 -32.42
N LYS A 496 4.64 43.77 -33.33
CA LYS A 496 4.59 44.00 -34.78
C LYS A 496 3.21 43.77 -35.41
N GLN A 497 2.42 42.84 -34.86
CA GLN A 497 1.11 42.46 -35.42
C GLN A 497 0.08 42.16 -34.30
N PRO A 498 -0.40 43.18 -33.56
CA PRO A 498 -1.22 42.97 -32.36
C PRO A 498 -2.57 42.28 -32.63
N GLN A 499 -3.19 42.49 -33.80
CA GLN A 499 -4.47 41.85 -34.16
C GLN A 499 -4.32 40.34 -34.42
N ALA A 500 -3.28 39.94 -35.18
CA ALA A 500 -3.00 38.54 -35.45
C ALA A 500 -2.59 37.78 -34.19
N VAL A 501 -1.90 38.44 -33.26
CA VAL A 501 -1.56 37.88 -31.94
C VAL A 501 -2.81 37.60 -31.11
N LYS A 502 -3.74 38.56 -30.97
CA LYS A 502 -5.02 38.33 -30.26
C LYS A 502 -5.81 37.15 -30.82
N GLN A 503 -5.89 37.01 -32.15
CA GLN A 503 -6.58 35.88 -32.78
C GLN A 503 -5.93 34.53 -32.44
N ARG A 504 -4.59 34.45 -32.45
CA ARG A 504 -3.87 33.22 -32.09
C ARG A 504 -3.92 32.92 -30.60
N GLU A 505 -3.85 33.93 -29.73
CA GLU A 505 -4.06 33.77 -28.29
C GLU A 505 -5.45 33.20 -27.98
N ALA A 506 -6.51 33.77 -28.56
CA ALA A 506 -7.87 33.26 -28.40
C ALA A 506 -8.05 31.84 -28.98
N LYS A 507 -7.37 31.50 -30.09
CA LYS A 507 -7.38 30.14 -30.65
C LYS A 507 -6.66 29.15 -29.75
N LEU A 508 -5.53 29.55 -29.16
CA LEU A 508 -4.76 28.73 -28.22
C LEU A 508 -5.55 28.51 -26.91
N GLU A 509 -6.24 29.54 -26.41
CA GLU A 509 -7.08 29.44 -25.22
C GLU A 509 -8.30 28.55 -25.45
N LYS A 510 -8.94 28.63 -26.63
CA LYS A 510 -9.99 27.68 -27.03
C LYS A 510 -9.47 26.24 -27.11
N LEU A 511 -8.29 26.02 -27.72
CA LEU A 511 -7.66 24.70 -27.78
C LEU A 511 -7.32 24.15 -26.37
N MET A 512 -7.03 25.01 -25.40
CA MET A 512 -6.78 24.59 -24.01
C MET A 512 -8.06 24.30 -23.20
N LYS A 513 -9.25 24.60 -23.76
CA LYS A 513 -10.56 24.37 -23.16
C LYS A 513 -11.42 23.36 -23.93
N SER A 514 -10.96 22.88 -25.08
CA SER A 514 -11.63 21.87 -25.90
C SER A 514 -11.29 20.45 -25.43
N GLU A 515 -12.20 19.50 -25.68
CA GLU A 515 -12.01 18.07 -25.41
C GLU A 515 -10.81 17.48 -26.18
N ASP A 516 -10.47 18.03 -27.35
CA ASP A 516 -9.26 17.71 -28.12
C ASP A 516 -7.93 17.99 -27.37
N TYR A 517 -7.97 18.65 -26.22
CA TYR A 517 -6.77 18.95 -25.45
C TYR A 517 -6.22 17.68 -24.78
N VAL A 518 -5.17 17.12 -25.38
CA VAL A 518 -4.46 15.98 -24.80
C VAL A 518 -3.87 16.40 -23.45
N GLN A 519 -4.47 15.94 -22.36
CA GLN A 519 -3.95 16.20 -21.02
C GLN A 519 -2.54 15.62 -20.87
N LYS A 520 -1.76 16.17 -19.94
CA LYS A 520 -0.44 15.63 -19.63
C LYS A 520 -0.62 14.19 -19.12
N PRO A 521 -0.03 13.17 -19.76
CA PRO A 521 -0.12 11.81 -19.26
C PRO A 521 0.41 11.74 -17.81
N PRO A 522 -0.13 10.84 -16.97
CA PRO A 522 0.32 10.67 -15.61
C PRO A 522 1.83 10.46 -15.60
N PHE A 523 2.54 11.11 -14.67
CA PHE A 523 3.98 11.00 -14.59
C PHE A 523 4.35 9.64 -14.02
N VAL A 524 4.44 8.65 -14.92
CA VAL A 524 5.22 7.44 -14.68
C VAL A 524 6.66 7.92 -14.52
N GLY A 525 7.10 7.99 -13.27
CA GLY A 525 8.49 8.30 -12.97
C GLY A 525 9.41 7.28 -13.65
N LYS A 526 10.69 7.62 -13.82
CA LYS A 526 11.65 6.56 -14.14
C LYS A 526 11.53 5.48 -13.05
N PRO A 527 11.43 4.19 -13.41
CA PRO A 527 11.41 3.13 -12.41
C PRO A 527 12.63 3.30 -11.51
N PHE A 528 12.39 3.44 -10.22
CA PHE A 528 13.45 3.62 -9.24
C PHE A 528 14.12 2.26 -9.05
N ARG A 529 15.24 2.08 -9.74
CA ARG A 529 16.04 0.86 -9.64
C ARG A 529 16.78 0.88 -8.32
N PHE A 530 16.17 0.27 -7.31
CA PHE A 530 16.88 -0.04 -6.07
C PHE A 530 17.92 -1.13 -6.32
N ARG A 531 19.01 -1.07 -5.56
CA ARG A 531 19.98 -2.15 -5.42
C ARG A 531 20.33 -2.27 -3.96
N PHE A 532 20.39 -3.49 -3.48
CA PHE A 532 20.90 -3.80 -2.14
C PHE A 532 22.32 -3.23 -1.98
N PRO A 533 22.69 -2.76 -0.77
CA PRO A 533 24.07 -2.36 -0.48
C PRO A 533 25.06 -3.50 -0.70
N ASP A 534 26.24 -3.19 -1.24
CA ASP A 534 27.33 -4.17 -1.37
C ASP A 534 27.74 -4.70 0.01
N ALA A 535 27.85 -6.02 0.13
CA ALA A 535 28.16 -6.71 1.38
C ALA A 535 29.56 -7.37 1.34
N PRO A 536 30.14 -7.75 2.50
CA PRO A 536 31.43 -8.42 2.55
C PRO A 536 31.44 -9.73 1.77
N ARG A 537 32.62 -10.11 1.24
CA ARG A 537 32.79 -11.34 0.46
C ARG A 537 32.40 -12.57 1.29
N LEU A 538 31.30 -13.21 0.87
CA LEU A 538 30.82 -14.49 1.40
C LEU A 538 31.83 -15.62 1.12
N SER A 539 32.00 -16.51 2.08
CA SER A 539 32.64 -17.83 1.90
C SER A 539 31.82 -18.73 0.94
N PRO A 540 32.39 -19.82 0.40
CA PRO A 540 31.65 -20.75 -0.47
C PRO A 540 30.48 -21.43 0.26
N GLU A 541 30.72 -21.86 1.50
CA GLU A 541 29.73 -22.45 2.40
C GLU A 541 29.01 -21.33 3.16
N VAL A 542 27.68 -21.40 3.24
CA VAL A 542 26.86 -20.34 3.85
C VAL A 542 26.10 -20.88 5.05
N ALA A 543 25.25 -21.88 4.82
CA ALA A 543 24.48 -22.54 5.87
C ALA A 543 24.26 -24.01 5.54
N GLU A 544 24.11 -24.82 6.59
CA GLU A 544 24.04 -26.26 6.51
C GLU A 544 22.95 -26.79 7.46
N VAL A 545 22.19 -27.76 6.97
CA VAL A 545 21.19 -28.54 7.69
C VAL A 545 21.61 -30.00 7.60
N LYS A 546 21.79 -30.65 8.75
CA LYS A 546 22.23 -32.03 8.92
C LYS A 546 21.27 -32.78 9.82
N GLU A 547 20.78 -33.92 9.34
CA GLU A 547 19.96 -34.89 10.09
C GLU A 547 18.78 -34.24 10.85
N LEU A 548 18.20 -33.17 10.30
CA LEU A 548 17.20 -32.35 10.99
C LEU A 548 15.88 -33.12 11.15
N SER A 549 15.48 -33.35 12.40
CA SER A 549 14.12 -33.78 12.77
C SER A 549 13.53 -32.80 13.77
N HIS A 550 12.25 -32.47 13.60
CA HIS A 550 11.52 -31.58 14.54
C HIS A 550 10.00 -31.77 14.44
N ALA A 551 9.31 -31.66 15.56
CA ALA A 551 7.86 -31.74 15.72
C ALA A 551 7.33 -30.68 16.69
N TYR A 552 6.09 -30.21 16.49
CA TYR A 552 5.37 -29.43 17.51
C TYR A 552 4.47 -30.33 18.36
N GLY A 553 4.39 -30.04 19.67
CA GLY A 553 3.55 -30.77 20.63
C GLY A 553 4.11 -32.14 20.99
N ASP A 554 3.24 -33.12 21.24
CA ASP A 554 3.57 -34.46 21.75
C ASP A 554 4.24 -35.38 20.69
N GLY A 555 4.98 -34.83 19.72
CA GLY A 555 5.75 -35.59 18.72
C GLY A 555 4.93 -36.29 17.62
N ALA A 556 3.60 -36.39 17.77
CA ALA A 556 2.71 -37.07 16.82
C ALA A 556 2.76 -36.45 15.40
N ASN A 557 3.03 -35.14 15.29
CA ASN A 557 3.07 -34.43 14.02
C ASN A 557 4.47 -33.88 13.70
N LYS A 558 5.43 -34.80 13.47
CA LYS A 558 6.75 -34.47 12.87
C LYS A 558 6.58 -33.59 11.64
N LEU A 559 7.28 -32.46 11.59
CA LEU A 559 7.40 -31.59 10.41
C LEU A 559 8.57 -32.03 9.52
N PHE A 560 9.67 -32.41 10.16
CA PHE A 560 10.90 -32.85 9.50
C PHE A 560 11.33 -34.21 10.04
N ASP A 561 11.83 -35.08 9.16
CA ASP A 561 12.33 -36.41 9.50
C ASP A 561 13.65 -36.70 8.75
N ASN A 562 14.77 -36.56 9.47
CA ASN A 562 16.14 -36.74 8.95
C ASN A 562 16.44 -35.93 7.66
N CYS A 563 16.23 -34.62 7.73
CA CYS A 563 16.40 -33.71 6.60
C CYS A 563 17.85 -33.19 6.45
N GLU A 564 18.36 -33.17 5.22
CA GLU A 564 19.64 -32.56 4.85
C GLU A 564 19.43 -31.43 3.83
N LEU A 565 20.14 -30.31 4.00
CA LEU A 565 20.16 -29.22 3.04
C LEU A 565 21.46 -28.43 3.14
N PHE A 566 22.15 -28.27 2.01
CA PHE A 566 23.37 -27.47 1.89
C PHE A 566 23.11 -26.22 1.05
N ILE A 567 23.50 -25.06 1.58
CA ILE A 567 23.31 -23.74 0.96
C ILE A 567 24.67 -23.14 0.62
N GLU A 568 24.91 -22.97 -0.68
CA GLU A 568 26.16 -22.44 -1.21
C GLU A 568 26.10 -20.93 -1.48
N LYS A 569 27.24 -20.37 -1.84
CA LYS A 569 27.37 -18.98 -2.25
C LYS A 569 26.66 -18.70 -3.58
N ASN A 570 25.84 -17.65 -3.57
CA ASN A 570 24.95 -17.24 -4.65
C ASN A 570 23.77 -18.21 -4.91
N ASP A 571 23.55 -19.22 -4.06
CA ASP A 571 22.34 -20.03 -4.14
C ASP A 571 21.10 -19.15 -3.98
N ARG A 572 20.12 -19.36 -4.86
CA ARG A 572 18.81 -18.68 -4.84
C ARG A 572 17.75 -19.76 -4.70
N ILE A 573 17.47 -20.12 -3.46
CA ILE A 573 16.60 -21.21 -3.07
C ILE A 573 15.20 -20.66 -2.82
N ALA A 574 14.21 -21.17 -3.53
CA ALA A 574 12.81 -21.04 -3.11
C ALA A 574 12.37 -22.31 -2.36
N VAL A 575 11.82 -22.14 -1.16
CA VAL A 575 11.28 -23.24 -0.34
C VAL A 575 9.78 -23.35 -0.58
N LEU A 576 9.34 -24.49 -1.13
CA LEU A 576 7.94 -24.79 -1.46
C LEU A 576 7.40 -25.92 -0.57
N GLY A 577 6.09 -25.96 -0.41
CA GLY A 577 5.39 -26.99 0.37
C GLY A 577 4.00 -26.52 0.80
N PRO A 578 3.12 -27.43 1.21
CA PRO A 578 1.77 -27.09 1.66
C PRO A 578 1.78 -26.22 2.92
N ASN A 579 0.65 -25.58 3.23
CA ASN A 579 0.53 -24.80 4.45
C ASN A 579 0.51 -25.72 5.68
N GLY A 580 1.29 -25.34 6.71
CA GLY A 580 1.58 -26.19 7.87
C GLY A 580 2.78 -27.13 7.73
N SER A 581 3.44 -27.24 6.56
CA SER A 581 4.60 -28.14 6.34
C SER A 581 5.91 -27.71 7.04
N GLY A 582 5.86 -26.73 7.96
CA GLY A 582 7.05 -26.24 8.67
C GLY A 582 7.93 -25.25 7.89
N LYS A 583 7.52 -24.71 6.73
CA LYS A 583 8.33 -23.77 5.91
C LYS A 583 8.99 -22.67 6.75
N SER A 584 8.21 -21.88 7.49
CA SER A 584 8.71 -20.81 8.37
C SER A 584 9.57 -21.34 9.53
N THR A 585 9.22 -22.49 10.10
CA THR A 585 9.98 -23.17 11.16
C THR A 585 11.38 -23.56 10.68
N LEU A 586 11.54 -24.05 9.43
CA LEU A 586 12.85 -24.29 8.83
C LEU A 586 13.72 -23.01 8.84
N LEU A 587 13.15 -21.85 8.50
CA LEU A 587 13.87 -20.58 8.50
C LEU A 587 14.22 -20.08 9.91
N ARG A 588 13.34 -20.27 10.90
CA ARG A 588 13.62 -19.95 12.30
C ARG A 588 14.73 -20.81 12.89
N ILE A 589 14.69 -22.13 12.63
CA ILE A 589 15.72 -23.08 13.04
C ILE A 589 17.06 -22.75 12.36
N LEU A 590 17.06 -22.46 11.04
CA LEU A 590 18.26 -22.03 10.31
C LEU A 590 18.86 -20.71 10.84
N MET A 591 18.02 -19.80 11.33
CA MET A 591 18.42 -18.55 11.99
C MET A 591 18.80 -18.71 13.48
N GLY A 592 18.70 -19.93 14.05
CA GLY A 592 18.99 -20.19 15.46
C GLY A 592 17.99 -19.53 16.44
N ARG A 593 16.76 -19.27 15.99
CA ARG A 593 15.68 -18.73 16.84
C ARG A 593 14.83 -19.81 17.51
N GLU A 594 14.94 -21.03 17.02
CA GLU A 594 14.18 -22.21 17.42
C GLU A 594 15.14 -23.39 17.39
N GLU A 595 15.12 -24.25 18.41
CA GLU A 595 16.03 -25.40 18.51
C GLU A 595 15.35 -26.63 17.88
N PRO A 596 16.08 -27.43 17.07
CA PRO A 596 15.54 -28.68 16.53
C PRO A 596 15.57 -29.78 17.60
N ASP A 597 14.70 -30.77 17.45
CA ASP A 597 14.63 -31.91 18.38
C ASP A 597 15.83 -32.85 18.18
N GLU A 598 16.19 -33.09 16.91
CA GLU A 598 17.36 -33.86 16.50
C GLU A 598 18.10 -33.19 15.33
N GLY A 599 19.40 -33.48 15.20
CA GLY A 599 20.25 -32.94 14.15
C GLY A 599 20.72 -31.50 14.41
N SER A 600 21.00 -30.75 13.35
CA SER A 600 21.34 -29.32 13.45
C SER A 600 21.10 -28.55 12.16
N ALA A 601 20.64 -27.30 12.27
CA ALA A 601 20.69 -26.33 11.18
C ALA A 601 21.45 -25.09 11.66
N LYS A 602 22.52 -24.70 10.95
CA LYS A 602 23.38 -23.58 11.37
C LYS A 602 23.92 -22.81 10.17
N ILE A 603 24.12 -21.51 10.36
CA ILE A 603 24.93 -20.68 9.46
C ILE A 603 26.40 -20.99 9.77
N VAL A 604 27.09 -21.63 8.81
CA VAL A 604 28.48 -22.13 8.97
C VAL A 604 29.50 -21.17 8.36
N GLY A 605 29.07 -20.35 7.40
CA GLY A 605 29.97 -19.46 6.65
C GLY A 605 30.60 -18.35 7.49
N GLN A 606 31.90 -18.11 7.25
CA GLN A 606 32.59 -16.93 7.79
C GLN A 606 32.08 -15.64 7.12
N ASN A 607 32.00 -14.55 7.89
CA ASN A 607 31.48 -13.24 7.46
C ASN A 607 30.05 -13.25 6.89
N VAL A 608 29.21 -14.24 7.24
CA VAL A 608 27.79 -14.22 6.87
C VAL A 608 27.05 -13.18 7.72
N ILE A 609 26.52 -12.17 7.05
CA ILE A 609 25.58 -11.20 7.59
C ILE A 609 24.20 -11.60 7.06
N ALA A 610 23.50 -12.40 7.86
CA ALA A 610 22.14 -12.84 7.58
C ALA A 610 21.14 -11.74 7.92
N ASN A 611 20.18 -11.51 7.04
CA ASN A 611 19.05 -10.63 7.29
C ASN A 611 17.77 -11.41 6.99
N TYR A 612 17.03 -11.70 8.05
CA TYR A 612 15.77 -12.43 8.01
C TYR A 612 14.62 -11.42 7.93
N PHE A 613 13.72 -11.59 6.98
CA PHE A 613 12.41 -10.94 6.92
C PHE A 613 11.36 -11.98 7.30
N GLU A 614 10.61 -11.69 8.36
CA GLU A 614 9.58 -12.55 8.90
C GLU A 614 8.24 -11.84 8.80
N GLN A 615 7.17 -12.59 8.52
CA GLN A 615 5.82 -12.05 8.30
C GLN A 615 5.35 -11.10 9.42
N ASN A 616 5.76 -11.36 10.67
CA ASN A 616 5.40 -10.57 11.86
C ASN A 616 6.38 -9.43 12.21
N GLN A 617 7.36 -9.10 11.35
CA GLN A 617 8.31 -8.01 11.65
C GLN A 617 7.67 -6.61 11.76
N ALA A 618 6.42 -6.45 11.32
CA ALA A 618 5.64 -5.24 11.55
C ALA A 618 5.59 -4.82 13.04
N ASP A 619 5.63 -5.78 13.96
CA ASP A 619 5.53 -5.56 15.40
C ASP A 619 6.88 -5.25 16.08
N ALA A 620 8.00 -5.54 15.39
CA ALA A 620 9.35 -5.23 15.85
C ALA A 620 9.80 -3.79 15.49
N LEU A 621 8.93 -2.99 14.85
CA LEU A 621 9.20 -1.60 14.52
C LEU A 621 8.91 -0.68 15.72
N ASP A 622 9.77 0.33 15.93
CA ASP A 622 9.51 1.38 16.92
C ASP A 622 8.25 2.17 16.52
N LEU A 623 7.17 1.97 17.27
CA LEU A 623 5.87 2.60 17.06
C LEU A 623 5.91 4.12 17.24
N SER A 624 6.85 4.62 18.05
CA SER A 624 6.96 6.03 18.41
C SER A 624 7.65 6.88 17.33
N ALA A 625 8.53 6.27 16.54
CA ALA A 625 9.27 6.91 15.46
C ALA A 625 8.38 7.23 14.25
N THR A 626 8.79 8.20 13.43
CA THR A 626 8.19 8.43 12.11
C THR A 626 8.76 7.49 11.05
N VAL A 627 7.98 7.23 10.00
CA VAL A 627 8.37 6.40 8.83
C VAL A 627 9.78 6.73 8.34
N VAL A 628 10.12 8.01 8.20
CA VAL A 628 11.45 8.44 7.77
C VAL A 628 12.55 8.16 8.80
N GLU A 629 12.29 8.35 10.09
CA GLU A 629 13.28 8.10 11.13
C GLU A 629 13.62 6.62 11.22
N THR A 630 12.62 5.73 11.13
CA THR A 630 12.81 4.28 11.07
C THR A 630 13.68 3.86 9.88
N VAL A 631 13.40 4.42 8.69
CA VAL A 631 14.17 4.18 7.46
C VAL A 631 15.58 4.79 7.53
N GLN A 632 15.75 5.97 8.13
CA GLN A 632 17.07 6.58 8.34
C GLN A 632 17.92 5.76 9.28
N GLY A 633 17.36 5.27 10.40
CA GLY A 633 18.04 4.41 11.36
C GLY A 633 18.50 3.06 10.78
N ALA A 634 17.79 2.55 9.75
CA ALA A 634 18.20 1.37 9.00
C ALA A 634 19.22 1.66 7.88
N SER A 635 19.47 2.92 7.53
CA SER A 635 20.27 3.32 6.37
C SER A 635 21.75 3.55 6.68
N ASN A 636 22.65 2.92 5.92
CA ASN A 636 24.08 3.19 5.97
C ASN A 636 24.48 4.28 4.94
N GLY A 637 24.12 5.53 5.24
CA GLY A 637 24.67 6.71 4.56
C GLY A 637 23.99 7.13 3.25
N GLN A 638 22.80 6.63 2.94
CA GLN A 638 22.00 7.15 1.82
C GLN A 638 21.49 8.57 2.11
N SER A 639 21.25 9.35 1.05
CA SER A 639 20.71 10.70 1.20
C SER A 639 19.21 10.70 1.47
N TYR A 640 18.73 11.72 2.16
CA TYR A 640 17.31 11.94 2.45
C TYR A 640 16.39 11.84 1.21
N ASN A 641 16.89 12.26 0.04
CA ASN A 641 16.15 12.21 -1.21
C ASN A 641 16.03 10.78 -1.78
N GLU A 642 17.06 9.94 -1.59
CA GLU A 642 17.02 8.53 -1.99
C GLU A 642 16.09 7.73 -1.07
N LEU A 643 16.12 8.00 0.24
CA LEU A 643 15.19 7.40 1.20
C LEU A 643 13.73 7.79 0.90
N ARG A 644 13.45 9.07 0.57
CA ARG A 644 12.12 9.50 0.10
C ARG A 644 11.74 8.88 -1.25
N ALA A 645 12.69 8.60 -2.14
CA ALA A 645 12.40 7.93 -3.41
C ALA A 645 12.04 6.45 -3.22
N LEU A 646 12.75 5.73 -2.36
CA LEU A 646 12.45 4.35 -1.96
C LEU A 646 11.06 4.27 -1.30
N LEU A 647 10.82 5.09 -0.27
CA LEU A 647 9.52 5.19 0.41
C LEU A 647 8.37 5.50 -0.56
N GLY A 648 8.61 6.38 -1.54
CA GLY A 648 7.63 6.71 -2.57
C GLY A 648 7.23 5.55 -3.48
N GLN A 649 8.09 4.55 -3.69
CA GLN A 649 7.77 3.32 -4.43
C GLN A 649 6.89 2.38 -3.59
N PHE A 650 7.19 2.24 -2.30
CA PHE A 650 6.35 1.51 -1.33
C PHE A 650 5.04 2.26 -0.96
N LEU A 651 4.61 3.19 -1.81
CA LEU A 651 3.43 4.06 -1.72
C LEU A 651 3.39 5.05 -0.55
N PHE A 652 4.48 5.24 0.22
CA PHE A 652 4.56 6.31 1.21
C PHE A 652 4.77 7.65 0.50
N LYS A 653 3.67 8.36 0.24
CA LYS A 653 3.63 9.63 -0.50
C LYS A 653 3.22 10.79 0.41
N GLY A 654 3.80 11.96 0.16
CA GLY A 654 3.45 13.20 0.87
C GLY A 654 3.58 13.06 2.38
N ASP A 655 2.54 13.45 3.10
CA ASP A 655 2.53 13.52 4.57
C ASP A 655 2.57 12.12 5.23
N SER A 656 2.25 11.03 4.51
CA SER A 656 2.41 9.65 5.03
C SER A 656 3.86 9.30 5.39
N VAL A 657 4.82 10.07 4.88
CA VAL A 657 6.26 9.94 5.12
C VAL A 657 6.66 10.53 6.50
N GLU A 658 5.82 11.39 7.09
CA GLU A 658 6.03 12.00 8.41
C GLU A 658 5.01 11.47 9.46
N LYS A 659 4.21 10.47 9.10
CA LYS A 659 3.39 9.71 10.05
C LYS A 659 4.28 8.87 10.98
N LYS A 660 3.83 8.71 12.21
CA LYS A 660 4.36 7.70 13.15
C LYS A 660 3.96 6.29 12.74
N VAL A 661 4.81 5.31 13.09
CA VAL A 661 4.59 3.89 12.82
C VAL A 661 3.36 3.33 13.55
N GLU A 662 3.01 3.85 14.73
CA GLU A 662 1.77 3.50 15.46
C GLU A 662 0.49 3.67 14.61
N ASN A 663 0.46 4.67 13.70
CA ASN A 663 -0.70 5.04 12.90
C ASN A 663 -0.72 4.39 11.50
N LEU A 664 0.16 3.42 11.25
CA LEU A 664 0.22 2.68 9.99
C LEU A 664 -0.64 1.42 10.08
N SER A 665 -1.34 1.09 8.99
CA SER A 665 -1.98 -0.22 8.80
C SER A 665 -0.94 -1.35 8.78
N GLY A 666 -1.34 -2.58 9.09
CA GLY A 666 -0.43 -3.74 9.09
C GLY A 666 0.34 -3.90 7.76
N GLY A 667 -0.35 -3.76 6.63
CA GLY A 667 0.27 -3.78 5.30
C GLY A 667 1.14 -2.56 4.97
N GLU A 668 0.99 -1.42 5.65
CA GLU A 668 1.97 -0.32 5.61
C GLU A 668 3.19 -0.66 6.48
N LYS A 669 3.01 -1.20 7.70
CA LYS A 669 4.11 -1.63 8.57
C LYS A 669 4.98 -2.71 7.91
N ALA A 670 4.37 -3.70 7.26
CA ALA A 670 5.10 -4.74 6.50
C ALA A 670 5.99 -4.13 5.39
N ARG A 671 5.43 -3.21 4.59
CA ARG A 671 6.18 -2.46 3.56
C ARG A 671 7.30 -1.61 4.15
N LEU A 672 7.09 -0.99 5.31
CA LEU A 672 8.13 -0.24 6.02
C LEU A 672 9.25 -1.15 6.52
N SER A 673 8.92 -2.31 7.09
CA SER A 673 9.93 -3.30 7.49
C SER A 673 10.76 -3.77 6.29
N LEU A 674 10.10 -4.04 5.15
CA LEU A 674 10.81 -4.42 3.91
C LEU A 674 11.73 -3.30 3.42
N CYS A 675 11.32 -2.02 3.47
CA CYS A 675 12.22 -0.88 3.20
C CYS A 675 13.47 -0.90 4.09
N CYS A 676 13.29 -1.10 5.40
CA CYS A 676 14.36 -1.16 6.37
C CYS A 676 15.29 -2.37 6.14
N MET A 677 14.72 -3.52 5.79
CA MET A 677 15.46 -4.74 5.42
C MET A 677 16.33 -4.50 4.18
N MET A 678 15.77 -3.87 3.14
CA MET A 678 16.47 -3.59 1.87
C MET A 678 17.66 -2.63 2.04
N LEU A 679 17.61 -1.73 3.03
CA LEU A 679 18.68 -0.76 3.31
C LEU A 679 19.82 -1.30 4.18
N ARG A 680 19.60 -2.43 4.88
CA ARG A 680 20.63 -3.08 5.69
C ARG A 680 21.55 -3.91 4.77
N PRO A 681 22.88 -3.77 4.88
CA PRO A 681 23.82 -4.62 4.14
C PRO A 681 23.70 -6.06 4.65
N ALA A 682 23.54 -7.00 3.73
CA ALA A 682 23.42 -8.43 4.02
C ALA A 682 24.03 -9.22 2.86
N ASN A 683 24.52 -10.44 3.12
CA ASN A 683 25.02 -11.36 2.10
C ASN A 683 24.34 -12.74 2.12
N LEU A 684 23.50 -12.99 3.14
CA LEU A 684 22.43 -13.99 3.12
C LEU A 684 21.10 -13.27 3.39
N LEU A 685 20.17 -13.34 2.45
CA LEU A 685 18.78 -12.90 2.65
C LEU A 685 17.92 -14.13 2.92
N ILE A 686 17.13 -14.08 3.98
CA ILE A 686 16.13 -15.10 4.29
C ILE A 686 14.78 -14.38 4.33
N LEU A 687 13.85 -14.76 3.47
CA LEU A 687 12.60 -14.04 3.25
C LEU A 687 11.40 -14.96 3.43
N ASP A 688 10.58 -14.73 4.43
CA ASP A 688 9.31 -15.44 4.64
C ASP A 688 8.15 -14.60 4.09
N GLU A 689 7.53 -15.07 3.00
CA GLU A 689 6.44 -14.42 2.25
C GLU A 689 6.62 -12.91 1.99
N PRO A 690 7.75 -12.47 1.38
CA PRO A 690 8.06 -11.05 1.19
C PRO A 690 7.13 -10.35 0.18
N THR A 691 6.37 -11.12 -0.60
CA THR A 691 5.41 -10.67 -1.62
C THR A 691 4.05 -10.31 -1.05
N ASN A 692 3.74 -10.71 0.19
CA ASN A 692 2.44 -10.46 0.80
C ASN A 692 2.20 -8.96 1.05
N HIS A 693 0.98 -8.51 0.74
CA HIS A 693 0.55 -7.11 0.81
C HIS A 693 1.33 -6.11 -0.09
N LEU A 694 2.21 -6.59 -0.98
CA LEU A 694 2.84 -5.77 -2.01
C LEU A 694 1.94 -5.64 -3.24
N ASP A 695 1.86 -4.42 -3.79
CA ASP A 695 1.26 -4.24 -5.11
C ASP A 695 2.24 -4.61 -6.23
N ILE A 696 1.72 -4.77 -7.45
CA ILE A 696 2.47 -5.20 -8.63
C ILE A 696 3.77 -4.37 -8.85
N PRO A 697 3.76 -3.02 -8.76
CA PRO A 697 5.00 -2.23 -8.86
C PRO A 697 6.03 -2.50 -7.75
N ALA A 698 5.60 -2.72 -6.50
CA ALA A 698 6.50 -3.04 -5.40
C ALA A 698 7.11 -4.46 -5.55
N LYS A 699 6.33 -5.44 -6.03
CA LYS A 699 6.83 -6.78 -6.39
C LYS A 699 7.91 -6.69 -7.48
N GLU A 700 7.62 -6.00 -8.58
CA GLU A 700 8.58 -5.73 -9.69
C GLU A 700 9.91 -5.13 -9.21
N MET A 701 9.85 -4.18 -8.27
CA MET A 701 11.06 -3.56 -7.72
C MET A 701 11.87 -4.52 -6.83
N LEU A 702 11.19 -5.36 -6.03
CA LEU A 702 11.84 -6.39 -5.23
C LEU A 702 12.48 -7.47 -6.12
N GLU A 703 11.79 -7.89 -7.18
CA GLU A 703 12.29 -8.82 -8.21
C GLU A 703 13.57 -8.28 -8.87
N GLU A 704 13.54 -7.06 -9.43
CA GLU A 704 14.73 -6.42 -10.05
C GLU A 704 15.89 -6.30 -9.04
N ALA A 705 15.60 -5.94 -7.79
CA ALA A 705 16.61 -5.80 -6.74
C ALA A 705 17.25 -7.16 -6.37
N LEU A 706 16.43 -8.20 -6.19
CA LEU A 706 16.91 -9.55 -5.85
C LEU A 706 17.65 -10.20 -7.02
N GLN A 707 17.24 -9.98 -8.27
CA GLN A 707 18.00 -10.46 -9.45
C GLN A 707 19.42 -9.88 -9.52
N HIS A 708 19.62 -8.66 -9.05
CA HIS A 708 20.94 -8.01 -9.03
C HIS A 708 21.74 -8.21 -7.73
N PHE A 709 21.18 -8.88 -6.72
CA PHE A 709 21.86 -9.19 -5.47
C PHE A 709 23.01 -10.20 -5.65
N GLN A 710 24.16 -9.94 -5.03
CA GLN A 710 25.38 -10.78 -5.14
C GLN A 710 25.64 -11.64 -3.88
N GLY A 711 24.60 -11.88 -3.08
CA GLY A 711 24.61 -12.84 -1.98
C GLY A 711 23.70 -14.04 -2.25
N SER A 712 23.59 -14.93 -1.28
CA SER A 712 22.63 -16.05 -1.32
C SER A 712 21.26 -15.59 -0.83
N VAL A 713 20.19 -16.16 -1.40
CA VAL A 713 18.80 -15.85 -1.08
C VAL A 713 18.07 -17.15 -0.78
N VAL A 714 17.40 -17.23 0.38
CA VAL A 714 16.41 -18.25 0.70
C VAL A 714 15.06 -17.54 0.81
N VAL A 715 14.07 -17.98 0.05
CA VAL A 715 12.75 -17.35 0.05
C VAL A 715 11.63 -18.38 0.13
N ILE A 716 10.66 -18.14 0.99
CA ILE A 716 9.32 -18.72 0.92
C ILE A 716 8.44 -17.68 0.22
N SER A 717 7.74 -18.11 -0.82
CA SER A 717 6.72 -17.31 -1.48
C SER A 717 5.69 -18.25 -2.10
N HIS A 718 4.45 -17.80 -2.20
CA HIS A 718 3.43 -18.45 -3.03
C HIS A 718 3.28 -17.79 -4.42
N ASP A 719 4.00 -16.70 -4.71
CA ASP A 719 3.97 -16.00 -5.99
C ASP A 719 4.89 -16.69 -7.02
N ARG A 720 4.27 -17.44 -7.94
CA ARG A 720 4.95 -18.21 -8.99
C ARG A 720 5.83 -17.35 -9.88
N TYR A 721 5.33 -16.17 -10.26
CA TYR A 721 6.07 -15.25 -11.11
C TYR A 721 7.34 -14.80 -10.40
N PHE A 722 7.23 -14.35 -9.14
CA PHE A 722 8.36 -13.97 -8.31
C PHE A 722 9.39 -15.10 -8.17
N ILE A 723 8.96 -16.32 -7.85
CA ILE A 723 9.85 -17.50 -7.75
C ILE A 723 10.57 -17.74 -9.08
N SER A 724 9.85 -17.76 -10.21
CA SER A 724 10.42 -17.97 -11.54
C SER A 724 11.46 -16.91 -11.95
N LYS A 725 11.40 -15.72 -11.36
CA LYS A 725 12.31 -14.59 -11.62
C LYS A 725 13.51 -14.52 -10.68
N VAL A 726 13.41 -15.07 -9.47
CA VAL A 726 14.42 -14.91 -8.42
C VAL A 726 15.19 -16.20 -8.13
N ALA A 727 14.53 -17.35 -8.17
CA ALA A 727 15.09 -18.64 -7.76
C ALA A 727 15.82 -19.37 -8.89
N THR A 728 16.91 -20.06 -8.53
CA THR A 728 17.67 -20.97 -9.41
C THR A 728 17.57 -22.43 -8.97
N THR A 729 17.08 -22.64 -7.75
CA THR A 729 16.98 -23.93 -7.07
C THR A 729 15.66 -23.92 -6.30
N ILE A 730 14.89 -25.00 -6.41
CA ILE A 730 13.68 -25.22 -5.62
C ILE A 730 14.00 -26.25 -4.53
N VAL A 731 13.53 -26.03 -3.31
CA VAL A 731 13.54 -27.03 -2.23
C VAL A 731 12.10 -27.29 -1.85
N ALA A 732 11.59 -28.48 -2.17
CA ALA A 732 10.23 -28.87 -1.84
C ALA A 732 10.20 -29.64 -0.52
N ILE A 733 9.21 -29.35 0.33
CA ILE A 733 8.91 -30.12 1.53
C ILE A 733 7.84 -31.15 1.17
N GLU A 734 8.30 -32.37 0.87
CA GLU A 734 7.48 -33.51 0.44
C GLU A 734 7.72 -34.68 1.42
N ASP A 735 6.65 -35.34 1.87
CA ASP A 735 6.70 -36.44 2.85
C ASP A 735 7.61 -36.21 4.08
N LYS A 736 7.58 -34.98 4.62
CA LYS A 736 8.38 -34.51 5.79
C LYS A 736 9.90 -34.46 5.52
N LYS A 737 10.30 -34.49 4.25
CA LYS A 737 11.70 -34.41 3.79
C LYS A 737 11.95 -33.17 2.94
N LEU A 738 13.21 -32.77 2.81
CA LEU A 738 13.64 -31.68 1.94
C LEU A 738 14.21 -32.24 0.63
N GLU A 739 13.49 -32.07 -0.47
CA GLU A 739 13.96 -32.46 -1.80
C GLU A 739 14.55 -31.25 -2.55
N LYS A 740 15.85 -31.30 -2.88
CA LYS A 740 16.56 -30.23 -3.63
C LYS A 740 16.46 -30.46 -5.14
N TYR A 741 15.80 -29.54 -5.83
CA TYR A 741 15.61 -29.49 -7.28
C TYR A 741 16.45 -28.37 -7.90
N THR A 742 17.57 -28.74 -8.54
CA THR A 742 18.40 -27.78 -9.29
C THR A 742 17.76 -27.46 -10.64
N GLY A 743 17.04 -26.34 -10.72
CA GLY A 743 16.30 -25.91 -11.89
C GLY A 743 15.37 -24.74 -11.59
N ASP A 744 14.77 -24.16 -12.63
CA ASP A 744 13.76 -23.11 -12.47
C ASP A 744 12.40 -23.69 -12.01
N TYR A 745 11.46 -22.80 -11.69
CA TYR A 745 10.12 -23.18 -11.27
C TYR A 745 9.42 -24.10 -12.30
N LYS A 746 9.65 -23.90 -13.60
CA LYS A 746 9.07 -24.73 -14.66
C LYS A 746 9.64 -26.15 -14.66
N PHE A 747 10.94 -26.29 -14.43
CA PHE A 747 11.58 -27.60 -14.28
C PHE A 747 11.04 -28.37 -13.06
N TYR A 748 10.79 -27.69 -11.94
CA TYR A 748 10.10 -28.29 -10.80
C TYR A 748 8.69 -28.75 -11.19
N MET A 749 7.87 -27.89 -11.81
CA MET A 749 6.51 -28.25 -12.25
C MET A 749 6.46 -29.43 -13.21
N ASP A 750 7.32 -29.45 -14.24
CA ASP A 750 7.41 -30.56 -15.20
C ASP A 750 7.84 -31.88 -14.57
N ARG A 751 8.58 -31.82 -13.46
CA ARG A 751 9.06 -32.99 -12.73
C ARG A 751 8.05 -33.46 -11.70
N SER A 752 7.45 -32.54 -10.95
CA SER A 752 6.38 -32.80 -9.98
C SER A 752 5.14 -33.39 -10.69
N LYS A 753 4.73 -32.85 -11.85
CA LYS A 753 3.66 -33.47 -12.68
C LYS A 753 4.00 -34.90 -13.11
N LYS A 754 5.23 -35.15 -13.59
CA LYS A 754 5.69 -36.51 -13.93
C LYS A 754 5.85 -37.44 -12.72
N VAL A 755 5.91 -36.91 -11.50
CA VAL A 755 5.89 -37.68 -10.25
C VAL A 755 4.44 -37.99 -9.86
N LYS A 756 3.54 -37.00 -9.86
CA LYS A 756 2.09 -37.19 -9.66
C LYS A 756 1.49 -38.19 -10.66
N GLU A 757 1.70 -37.99 -11.97
CA GLU A 757 1.27 -38.93 -13.03
C GLU A 757 1.82 -40.36 -12.83
N LYS A 758 3.04 -40.51 -12.29
CA LYS A 758 3.64 -41.82 -11.98
C LYS A 758 3.12 -42.46 -10.70
N ILE A 759 2.60 -41.67 -9.78
CA ILE A 759 1.94 -42.16 -8.56
C ILE A 759 0.52 -42.56 -8.93
N GLU A 760 -0.22 -41.71 -9.63
CA GLU A 760 -1.57 -41.98 -10.15
C GLU A 760 -1.60 -43.19 -11.09
N ALA A 761 -0.63 -43.37 -11.98
CA ALA A 761 -0.54 -44.56 -12.86
C ALA A 761 0.01 -45.83 -12.18
N ARG A 762 0.24 -45.78 -10.85
CA ARG A 762 0.72 -46.90 -10.03
C ARG A 762 -0.30 -47.37 -9.00
N TYR A 763 -1.34 -46.58 -8.77
CA TYR A 763 -2.62 -46.98 -8.18
C TYR A 763 -3.60 -47.43 -9.28
#